data_AF-A0A7K9I4X3-F1
#
_entry.id   AF-A0A7K9I4X3-F1
#
_cell.length_a   1.000
_cell.length_b   1.000
_cell.length_c   1.000
_cell.angle_alpha   90.00
_cell.angle_beta   90.00
_cell.angle_gamma   90.00
#
_symmetry.space_group_name_H-M   'P 1'
#
loop_
_entity.id
_entity.type
_entity.pdbx_description
1 polymer ?
#
loop_
_entity_poly.entity_id
_entity_poly.type
_entity_poly.pdbx_seq_one_letter_code
_entity_poly.pdbx_strand_id
1 'polypeptide(L)'
;RGGGGLAAAGGEACGGLHGDLATLSNNTHQCVFHDLSGSVSLSWLGDSTGVILVLTTFQLPLLITSVGQSKLYRSEDYGKTFKEITNLINNTFIRTEFGMAIGPENSGKVILTGDVSGGSRGGRIFRSSNFAKNFIQTELPFHPLVQISYHPQNGNYLLALSSENGLWVSKDFGESWEEIHKAVCLAKWGANDTIFFTTYLNNSCKADLGLLELKKTTDFGKAFKVIGTKIYSFGLGGRFLFASVMTEKGTTRRIHVSLDQGDTWNMAQLPSVGHEQFYSILAANDDMVFMHVDEPGDTGCGTIYTSDDRGIVYSKSLERHLYTTTGGETDFTNVTSLRGIYITSVLSQDNSIQSVITFDRGGEWVPLQKPKNSTCDSTARSKEECSLHIHASYSISQKLNVPMAPLSEPNAVGIVIAHGSVGGAISVTSPDVYISDDGGYTWARMLEGPHHYAILDSGGLIVAIEHTNLPINVIQFSTDEGQCWYQYRFSPEPIFFTGLASEPGARSMNVSVWGYRGSFLSRKWLSYTIDFSQLLSRTCEDKDYTIWLAHSSDPSDPSDGCILGYKEQFRRLRKSSQCHNGRDYVVTKQPSVCPCTLQDFLCDFGYYRPENQSQCVEQPELQGHDLEFCLYGRRELLRTSGYRKIPGDKCAGGESPSREETDMKKKCTSNLLNPSQLVASPSSTPIILAVVAVLLLTAVAGVLIIKKYVCGGRFLVHRYSVLQQHAEANGLEGLEALDTGTTATKGAYHDDSDE
;
A
#
# COMPACT_ATOMS: atom_id res chain seq x y z
N ARG A 1 43.75 13.66 -28.72
CA ARG A 1 44.11 14.89 -27.96
C ARG A 1 43.14 15.98 -28.36
N GLY A 2 42.47 16.60 -27.40
CA GLY A 2 41.37 17.54 -27.61
C GLY A 2 40.49 17.51 -26.37
N GLY A 3 40.92 18.24 -25.32
CA GLY A 3 40.20 18.26 -24.05
C GLY A 3 38.95 19.12 -24.19
N GLY A 4 37.77 18.53 -23.98
CA GLY A 4 36.59 19.30 -23.65
C GLY A 4 36.77 19.88 -22.25
N GLY A 5 36.68 21.20 -22.09
CA GLY A 5 36.67 21.83 -20.78
C GLY A 5 35.39 21.48 -20.02
N LEU A 6 35.47 21.43 -18.68
CA LEU A 6 34.29 21.27 -17.84
C LEU A 6 33.37 22.48 -18.03
N ALA A 7 32.09 22.23 -18.31
CA ALA A 7 31.02 23.19 -18.10
C ALA A 7 30.27 22.76 -16.83
N ALA A 8 30.59 23.38 -15.69
CA ALA A 8 29.81 23.21 -14.48
C ALA A 8 28.54 24.05 -14.58
N ALA A 9 27.38 23.41 -14.41
CA ALA A 9 26.07 24.07 -14.38
C ALA A 9 25.63 24.26 -12.92
N GLY A 10 26.25 25.21 -12.22
CA GLY A 10 25.99 25.49 -10.80
C GLY A 10 26.78 26.70 -10.30
N GLY A 11 26.22 27.42 -9.34
CA GLY A 11 26.87 28.58 -8.70
C GLY A 11 27.75 28.19 -7.51
N GLU A 12 28.82 28.96 -7.33
CA GLU A 12 29.80 28.87 -6.22
C GLU A 12 30.51 27.52 -5.99
N ALA A 13 31.76 27.46 -6.45
CA ALA A 13 32.83 26.63 -5.89
C ALA A 13 32.65 25.09 -5.86
N CYS A 14 31.92 24.50 -6.82
CA CYS A 14 32.02 23.07 -7.11
C CYS A 14 33.49 22.63 -7.25
N GLY A 15 33.88 21.64 -6.45
CA GLY A 15 35.24 21.12 -6.40
C GLY A 15 35.66 20.39 -7.68
N GLY A 16 36.96 20.19 -7.85
CA GLY A 16 37.45 19.32 -8.91
C GLY A 16 37.08 17.85 -8.64
N LEU A 17 36.56 17.16 -9.64
CA LEU A 17 36.45 15.71 -9.62
C LEU A 17 37.87 15.11 -9.65
N HIS A 18 38.22 14.28 -8.66
CA HIS A 18 39.59 13.72 -8.56
C HIS A 18 39.87 12.57 -9.55
N GLY A 19 38.84 12.03 -10.22
CA GLY A 19 38.95 10.98 -11.23
C GLY A 19 38.86 11.50 -12.67
N ASP A 20 39.62 10.88 -13.59
CA ASP A 20 39.54 11.17 -15.03
C ASP A 20 38.27 10.54 -15.65
N LEU A 21 37.45 11.35 -16.33
CA LEU A 21 36.26 10.90 -17.06
C LEU A 21 36.57 9.89 -18.19
N ALA A 22 37.81 9.85 -18.71
CA ALA A 22 38.25 8.79 -19.62
C ALA A 22 38.16 7.39 -18.98
N THR A 23 38.20 7.30 -17.66
CA THR A 23 38.02 6.06 -16.90
C THR A 23 36.63 5.47 -17.10
N LEU A 24 35.57 6.31 -17.11
CA LEU A 24 34.21 5.85 -17.36
C LEU A 24 34.04 5.28 -18.77
N SER A 25 34.75 5.82 -19.76
CA SER A 25 34.74 5.29 -21.14
C SER A 25 35.36 3.91 -21.29
N ASN A 26 36.29 3.53 -20.41
CA ASN A 26 36.82 2.16 -20.36
C ASN A 26 35.91 1.21 -19.56
N ASN A 27 34.94 1.74 -18.81
CA ASN A 27 34.02 1.01 -17.93
C ASN A 27 32.55 1.18 -18.34
N THR A 28 32.30 1.54 -19.60
CA THR A 28 30.97 1.65 -20.22
C THR A 28 30.77 0.50 -21.20
N HIS A 29 29.87 -0.40 -20.86
CA HIS A 29 29.65 -1.67 -21.56
C HIS A 29 28.34 -1.61 -22.35
N GLN A 30 28.41 -1.73 -23.68
CA GLN A 30 27.24 -1.73 -24.56
C GLN A 30 26.76 -3.15 -24.84
N CYS A 31 25.47 -3.42 -24.61
CA CYS A 31 24.79 -4.60 -25.15
C CYS A 31 23.77 -4.19 -26.24
N VAL A 32 23.53 -5.09 -27.19
CA VAL A 32 22.57 -4.89 -28.29
C VAL A 32 21.70 -6.14 -28.43
N PHE A 33 20.39 -5.95 -28.31
CA PHE A 33 19.42 -7.04 -28.35
C PHE A 33 18.82 -7.14 -29.75
N HIS A 34 19.14 -8.23 -30.44
CA HIS A 34 18.72 -8.49 -31.81
C HIS A 34 17.35 -9.18 -31.83
N ASP A 35 16.30 -8.41 -31.53
CA ASP A 35 14.93 -8.89 -31.45
C ASP A 35 13.89 -7.88 -31.97
N LEU A 36 12.70 -8.37 -32.33
CA LEU A 36 11.57 -7.60 -32.88
C LEU A 36 10.54 -7.23 -31.79
N SER A 37 11.00 -7.05 -30.56
CA SER A 37 10.16 -7.07 -29.35
C SER A 37 9.17 -5.92 -29.25
N GLY A 38 7.93 -6.24 -28.90
CA GLY A 38 6.92 -5.25 -28.48
C GLY A 38 7.01 -4.90 -27.00
N SER A 39 7.44 -5.86 -26.16
CA SER A 39 7.61 -5.71 -24.72
C SER A 39 9.05 -6.04 -24.27
N VAL A 40 9.45 -5.50 -23.13
CA VAL A 40 10.67 -5.86 -22.39
C VAL A 40 10.33 -5.89 -20.91
N SER A 41 10.76 -6.92 -20.20
CA SER A 41 10.63 -7.06 -18.74
C SER A 41 11.99 -7.44 -18.14
N LEU A 42 12.41 -6.72 -17.10
CA LEU A 42 13.71 -6.90 -16.43
C LEU A 42 13.50 -7.36 -14.99
N SER A 43 14.33 -8.28 -14.50
CA SER A 43 14.32 -8.69 -13.09
C SER A 43 15.72 -9.08 -12.60
N TRP A 44 16.08 -8.61 -11.40
CA TRP A 44 17.30 -8.98 -10.68
C TRP A 44 17.10 -10.29 -9.91
N LEU A 45 18.12 -11.15 -9.87
CA LEU A 45 18.07 -12.43 -9.15
C LEU A 45 18.99 -12.41 -7.92
N GLY A 46 18.50 -11.85 -6.82
CA GLY A 46 19.23 -11.70 -5.55
C GLY A 46 20.20 -10.52 -5.52
N ASP A 47 20.60 -10.13 -4.31
CA ASP A 47 21.61 -9.10 -4.01
C ASP A 47 23.03 -9.67 -4.19
N SER A 48 23.92 -8.85 -4.76
CA SER A 48 25.36 -9.09 -4.90
C SER A 48 25.71 -10.22 -5.87
N THR A 49 24.73 -10.71 -6.63
CA THR A 49 24.91 -11.75 -7.65
C THR A 49 25.29 -11.16 -9.02
N GLY A 50 24.92 -9.90 -9.28
CA GLY A 50 25.00 -9.28 -10.60
C GLY A 50 24.11 -9.93 -11.68
N VAL A 51 23.21 -10.84 -11.31
CA VAL A 51 22.40 -11.61 -12.26
C VAL A 51 21.11 -10.86 -12.61
N ILE A 52 20.94 -10.55 -13.89
CA ILE A 52 19.75 -9.92 -14.46
C ILE A 52 19.14 -10.85 -15.49
N LEU A 53 17.83 -11.08 -15.41
CA LEU A 53 17.02 -11.60 -16.51
C LEU A 53 16.33 -10.47 -17.28
N VAL A 54 16.32 -10.61 -18.60
CA VAL A 54 15.56 -9.76 -19.51
C VAL A 54 14.73 -10.66 -20.42
N LEU A 55 13.42 -10.61 -20.22
CA LEU A 55 12.41 -11.29 -21.05
C LEU A 55 11.90 -10.29 -22.08
N THR A 56 11.92 -10.66 -23.36
CA THR A 56 11.26 -9.92 -24.43
C THR A 56 10.10 -10.74 -24.97
N THR A 57 8.96 -10.11 -25.28
CA THR A 57 7.85 -10.79 -25.97
C THR A 57 7.32 -9.98 -27.15
N PHE A 58 6.78 -10.73 -28.11
CA PHE A 58 6.15 -10.23 -29.32
C PHE A 58 5.00 -11.18 -29.70
N GLN A 59 3.85 -10.63 -30.07
CA GLN A 59 2.66 -11.43 -30.39
C GLN A 59 1.99 -10.83 -31.64
N LEU A 60 1.87 -11.62 -32.69
CA LEU A 60 1.12 -11.26 -33.90
C LEU A 60 -0.31 -11.78 -33.80
N PRO A 61 -1.33 -10.90 -33.78
CA PRO A 61 -2.72 -11.32 -33.91
C PRO A 61 -2.98 -11.74 -35.37
N LEU A 62 -3.23 -13.03 -35.59
CA LEU A 62 -3.84 -13.52 -36.83
C LEU A 62 -5.31 -13.83 -36.58
N LEU A 63 -6.10 -13.92 -37.65
CA LEU A 63 -7.57 -14.04 -37.61
C LEU A 63 -8.14 -15.26 -36.86
N ILE A 64 -7.30 -16.26 -36.52
CA ILE A 64 -7.71 -17.53 -35.89
C ILE A 64 -6.76 -17.96 -34.76
N THR A 65 -5.50 -17.50 -34.77
CA THR A 65 -4.48 -17.82 -33.75
C THR A 65 -3.55 -16.63 -33.54
N SER A 66 -2.96 -16.49 -32.34
CA SER A 66 -1.85 -15.56 -32.14
C SER A 66 -0.52 -16.29 -32.24
N VAL A 67 0.40 -15.82 -33.09
CA VAL A 67 1.78 -16.32 -33.10
C VAL A 67 2.61 -15.48 -32.15
N GLY A 68 2.90 -16.05 -30.98
CA GLY A 68 3.78 -15.46 -29.97
C GLY A 68 5.22 -15.94 -30.12
N GLN A 69 6.18 -15.03 -29.93
CA GLN A 69 7.58 -15.34 -29.69
C GLN A 69 8.04 -14.65 -28.41
N SER A 70 8.86 -15.36 -27.63
CA SER A 70 9.61 -14.79 -26.51
C SER A 70 11.10 -15.06 -26.70
N LYS A 71 11.95 -14.16 -26.18
CA LYS A 71 13.37 -14.44 -25.94
C LYS A 71 13.73 -14.13 -24.50
N LEU A 72 14.67 -14.90 -23.97
CA LEU A 72 15.16 -14.75 -22.61
C LEU A 72 16.67 -14.51 -22.63
N TYR A 73 17.11 -13.41 -22.05
CA TYR A 73 18.50 -13.02 -21.92
C TYR A 73 18.92 -13.03 -20.45
N ARG A 74 20.17 -13.43 -20.18
CA ARG A 74 20.75 -13.45 -18.83
C ARG A 74 22.11 -12.77 -18.81
N SER A 75 22.28 -11.83 -17.87
CA SER A 75 23.58 -11.30 -17.42
C SER A 75 24.00 -12.01 -16.12
N GLU A 76 25.29 -11.97 -15.81
CA GLU A 76 25.85 -12.27 -14.47
C GLU A 76 26.95 -11.28 -14.08
N ASP A 77 26.85 -10.06 -14.61
CA ASP A 77 27.86 -9.00 -14.53
C ASP A 77 27.21 -7.59 -14.42
N TYR A 78 26.06 -7.50 -13.75
CA TYR A 78 25.28 -6.26 -13.54
C TYR A 78 24.76 -5.63 -14.84
N GLY A 79 24.57 -6.44 -15.88
CA GLY A 79 24.06 -6.01 -17.19
C GLY A 79 25.14 -5.55 -18.17
N LYS A 80 26.43 -5.77 -17.90
CA LYS A 80 27.53 -5.41 -18.81
C LYS A 80 27.56 -6.30 -20.06
N THR A 81 27.22 -7.56 -19.92
CA THR A 81 27.00 -8.50 -21.03
C THR A 81 25.73 -9.32 -20.79
N PHE A 82 25.07 -9.72 -21.89
CA PHE A 82 23.91 -10.60 -21.85
C PHE A 82 24.11 -11.77 -22.81
N LYS A 83 23.76 -12.97 -22.34
CA LYS A 83 23.70 -14.21 -23.13
C LYS A 83 22.25 -14.57 -23.40
N GLU A 84 21.90 -14.88 -24.65
CA GLU A 84 20.60 -15.47 -24.95
C GLU A 84 20.51 -16.90 -24.42
N ILE A 85 19.44 -17.20 -23.69
CA ILE A 85 19.13 -18.48 -23.05
C ILE A 85 17.70 -18.97 -23.38
N THR A 86 17.08 -18.42 -24.43
CA THR A 86 15.73 -18.79 -24.95
C THR A 86 15.58 -20.29 -25.21
N ASN A 87 16.67 -21.00 -25.51
CA ASN A 87 16.67 -22.45 -25.69
C ASN A 87 16.40 -23.23 -24.39
N LEU A 88 16.68 -22.66 -23.21
CA LEU A 88 16.41 -23.31 -21.90
C LEU A 88 14.91 -23.37 -21.58
N ILE A 89 14.09 -22.53 -22.22
CA ILE A 89 12.61 -22.55 -22.14
C ILE A 89 11.98 -23.19 -23.38
N ASN A 90 12.74 -24.01 -24.12
CA ASN A 90 12.32 -24.68 -25.36
C ASN A 90 11.71 -23.72 -26.42
N ASN A 91 12.14 -22.46 -26.43
CA ASN A 91 11.57 -21.38 -27.26
C ASN A 91 10.05 -21.16 -27.08
N THR A 92 9.50 -21.55 -25.91
CA THR A 92 8.08 -21.38 -25.57
C THR A 92 7.75 -19.90 -25.36
N PHE A 93 6.56 -19.47 -25.79
CA PHE A 93 6.03 -18.14 -25.46
C PHE A 93 5.75 -18.05 -23.95
N ILE A 94 6.24 -16.98 -23.31
CA ILE A 94 6.06 -16.72 -21.88
C ILE A 94 4.95 -15.67 -21.70
N ARG A 95 4.04 -15.97 -20.79
CA ARG A 95 2.86 -15.16 -20.48
C ARG A 95 3.23 -13.94 -19.63
N THR A 96 3.25 -12.77 -20.27
CA THR A 96 3.63 -11.49 -19.63
C THR A 96 2.71 -11.07 -18.50
N GLU A 97 1.45 -11.53 -18.48
CA GLU A 97 0.48 -11.28 -17.41
C GLU A 97 0.91 -11.89 -16.06
N PHE A 98 1.80 -12.88 -16.07
CA PHE A 98 2.40 -13.47 -14.86
C PHE A 98 3.83 -12.98 -14.59
N GLY A 99 4.38 -12.11 -15.44
CA GLY A 99 5.74 -11.56 -15.31
C GLY A 99 6.84 -12.63 -15.19
N MET A 100 7.82 -12.36 -14.32
CA MET A 100 8.81 -13.33 -13.87
C MET A 100 8.69 -13.47 -12.35
N ALA A 101 8.25 -14.63 -11.85
CA ALA A 101 8.09 -14.84 -10.42
C ALA A 101 9.46 -15.17 -9.82
N ILE A 102 10.06 -14.20 -9.12
CA ILE A 102 11.38 -14.31 -8.50
C ILE A 102 11.23 -14.79 -7.05
N GLY A 103 12.06 -15.74 -6.64
CA GLY A 103 12.06 -16.24 -5.26
C GLY A 103 12.67 -15.26 -4.26
N PRO A 104 12.36 -15.40 -2.96
CA PRO A 104 12.83 -14.48 -1.92
C PRO A 104 14.36 -14.51 -1.74
N GLU A 105 14.91 -13.39 -1.27
CA GLU A 105 16.33 -13.21 -0.91
C GLU A 105 17.30 -13.72 -2.01
N ASN A 106 18.40 -14.37 -1.60
CA ASN A 106 19.38 -14.98 -2.48
C ASN A 106 19.08 -16.46 -2.76
N SER A 107 17.79 -16.84 -2.78
CA SER A 107 17.37 -18.22 -3.11
C SER A 107 17.66 -18.63 -4.56
N GLY A 108 17.93 -17.66 -5.45
CA GLY A 108 18.28 -17.89 -6.85
C GLY A 108 17.17 -18.52 -7.68
N LYS A 109 15.92 -18.41 -7.22
CA LYS A 109 14.76 -19.06 -7.81
C LYS A 109 14.00 -18.17 -8.78
N VAL A 110 13.52 -18.77 -9.86
CA VAL A 110 12.72 -18.13 -10.90
C VAL A 110 11.65 -19.11 -11.38
N ILE A 111 10.42 -18.65 -11.55
CA ILE A 111 9.36 -19.34 -12.27
C ILE A 111 8.87 -18.44 -13.41
N LEU A 112 8.78 -19.01 -14.61
CA LEU A 112 8.23 -18.39 -15.81
C LEU A 112 7.01 -19.21 -16.27
N THR A 113 5.85 -18.59 -16.41
CA THR A 113 4.65 -19.28 -16.90
C THR A 113 4.67 -19.34 -18.43
N GLY A 114 4.76 -20.56 -18.97
CA GLY A 114 4.73 -20.82 -20.41
C GLY A 114 3.30 -20.94 -20.92
N ASP A 115 3.06 -20.47 -22.14
CA ASP A 115 1.77 -20.64 -22.79
C ASP A 115 1.56 -22.10 -23.27
N VAL A 116 0.29 -22.49 -23.39
CA VAL A 116 -0.15 -23.86 -23.67
C VAL A 116 -1.26 -23.87 -24.71
N SER A 117 -1.28 -24.88 -25.58
CA SER A 117 -2.30 -24.99 -26.62
C SER A 117 -3.69 -25.22 -26.02
N GLY A 118 -4.71 -24.60 -26.63
CA GLY A 118 -6.12 -24.80 -26.24
C GLY A 118 -6.49 -26.28 -26.22
N GLY A 119 -7.06 -26.74 -25.10
CA GLY A 119 -7.32 -28.16 -24.81
C GLY A 119 -6.26 -28.84 -23.93
N SER A 120 -5.20 -28.14 -23.51
CA SER A 120 -4.26 -28.62 -22.49
C SER A 120 -4.96 -28.76 -21.12
N ARG A 121 -4.66 -29.85 -20.39
CA ARG A 121 -5.29 -30.17 -19.09
C ARG A 121 -4.91 -29.24 -17.94
N GLY A 122 -3.85 -28.45 -18.11
CA GLY A 122 -3.37 -27.44 -17.18
C GLY A 122 -2.30 -26.57 -17.86
N GLY A 123 -1.74 -25.63 -17.10
CA GLY A 123 -0.69 -24.72 -17.57
C GLY A 123 0.70 -25.36 -17.58
N ARG A 124 1.71 -24.56 -17.93
CA ARG A 124 3.13 -24.96 -17.91
C ARG A 124 3.96 -23.92 -17.17
N ILE A 125 4.95 -24.38 -16.41
CA ILE A 125 5.99 -23.52 -15.85
C ILE A 125 7.39 -23.98 -16.27
N PHE A 126 8.29 -23.02 -16.39
CA PHE A 126 9.73 -23.23 -16.42
C PHE A 126 10.31 -22.72 -15.11
N ARG A 127 10.84 -23.63 -14.31
CA ARG A 127 11.37 -23.34 -12.97
C ARG A 127 12.90 -23.47 -12.94
N SER A 128 13.57 -22.53 -12.30
CA SER A 128 15.01 -22.53 -12.06
C SER A 128 15.32 -22.30 -10.59
N SER A 129 16.28 -23.03 -10.04
CA SER A 129 16.76 -22.91 -8.66
C SER A 129 18.25 -22.54 -8.57
N ASN A 130 18.83 -22.08 -9.66
CA ASN A 130 20.27 -21.83 -9.78
C ASN A 130 20.61 -20.52 -10.51
N PHE A 131 19.85 -19.46 -10.23
CA PHE A 131 19.99 -18.12 -10.83
C PHE A 131 19.83 -18.16 -12.36
N ALA A 132 18.82 -18.89 -12.84
CA ALA A 132 18.48 -19.03 -14.26
C ALA A 132 19.60 -19.63 -15.15
N LYS A 133 20.51 -20.43 -14.58
CA LYS A 133 21.55 -21.16 -15.34
C LYS A 133 20.99 -22.39 -16.04
N ASN A 134 20.03 -23.07 -15.43
CA ASN A 134 19.21 -24.14 -16.03
C ASN A 134 17.73 -23.88 -15.72
N PHE A 135 16.83 -24.33 -16.60
CA PHE A 135 15.39 -24.40 -16.33
C PHE A 135 14.91 -25.85 -16.46
N ILE A 136 13.92 -26.21 -15.63
CA ILE A 136 13.18 -27.47 -15.68
C ILE A 136 11.75 -27.12 -16.09
N GLN A 137 11.25 -27.76 -17.14
CA GLN A 137 9.84 -27.65 -17.53
C GLN A 137 8.99 -28.52 -16.59
N THR A 138 7.82 -28.03 -16.17
CA THR A 138 6.85 -28.81 -15.40
C THR A 138 5.45 -28.44 -15.85
N GLU A 139 4.66 -29.44 -16.26
CA GLU A 139 3.25 -29.27 -16.59
C GLU A 139 2.44 -29.26 -15.29
N LEU A 140 1.52 -28.31 -15.15
CA LEU A 140 0.69 -28.16 -13.96
C LEU A 140 -0.60 -29.01 -14.08
N PRO A 141 -1.16 -29.52 -12.98
CA PRO A 141 -2.48 -30.16 -12.98
C PRO A 141 -3.66 -29.16 -13.06
N PHE A 142 -3.37 -27.85 -13.16
CA PHE A 142 -4.35 -26.76 -13.25
C PHE A 142 -3.83 -25.63 -14.15
N HIS A 143 -4.71 -24.73 -14.60
CA HIS A 143 -4.33 -23.46 -15.24
C HIS A 143 -4.23 -22.35 -14.17
N PRO A 144 -3.09 -21.67 -13.99
CA PRO A 144 -2.97 -20.56 -13.05
C PRO A 144 -3.90 -19.38 -13.41
N LEU A 145 -4.52 -18.78 -12.41
CA LEU A 145 -5.29 -17.54 -12.52
C LEU A 145 -4.44 -16.29 -12.22
N VAL A 146 -3.47 -16.42 -11.31
CA VAL A 146 -2.59 -15.36 -10.82
C VAL A 146 -1.13 -15.80 -10.82
N GLN A 147 -0.21 -14.87 -10.57
CA GLN A 147 1.22 -15.21 -10.40
C GLN A 147 1.42 -16.16 -9.22
N ILE A 148 2.30 -17.15 -9.37
CA ILE A 148 2.63 -18.12 -8.32
C ILE A 148 3.39 -17.40 -7.19
N SER A 149 2.87 -17.51 -5.96
CA SER A 149 3.40 -16.80 -4.79
C SER A 149 4.31 -17.70 -3.94
N TYR A 150 5.53 -17.25 -3.68
CA TYR A 150 6.48 -17.91 -2.78
C TYR A 150 6.16 -17.64 -1.30
N HIS A 151 6.38 -18.62 -0.42
CA HIS A 151 6.41 -18.34 1.02
C HIS A 151 7.61 -17.43 1.35
N PRO A 152 7.43 -16.30 2.05
CA PRO A 152 8.49 -15.29 2.22
C PRO A 152 9.81 -15.80 2.78
N GLN A 153 9.77 -16.79 3.69
CA GLN A 153 10.95 -17.35 4.34
C GLN A 153 11.46 -18.65 3.72
N ASN A 154 10.72 -19.27 2.79
CA ASN A 154 11.08 -20.57 2.22
C ASN A 154 10.64 -20.68 0.76
N GLY A 155 11.54 -20.31 -0.15
CA GLY A 155 11.28 -20.38 -1.59
C GLY A 155 11.07 -21.80 -2.16
N ASN A 156 11.00 -22.88 -1.36
CA ASN A 156 10.48 -24.17 -1.83
C ASN A 156 8.95 -24.25 -1.80
N TYR A 157 8.31 -23.44 -0.94
CA TYR A 157 6.87 -23.49 -0.72
C TYR A 157 6.19 -22.45 -1.62
N LEU A 158 5.23 -22.91 -2.41
CA LEU A 158 4.54 -22.12 -3.43
C LEU A 158 3.03 -22.24 -3.26
N LEU A 159 2.32 -21.15 -3.54
CA LEU A 159 0.87 -21.03 -3.50
C LEU A 159 0.36 -20.53 -4.85
N ALA A 160 -0.74 -21.11 -5.34
CA ALA A 160 -1.36 -20.71 -6.59
C ALA A 160 -2.89 -20.85 -6.53
N LEU A 161 -3.60 -19.92 -7.18
CA LEU A 161 -5.03 -20.07 -7.48
C LEU A 161 -5.17 -20.55 -8.94
N SER A 162 -6.07 -21.50 -9.18
CA SER A 162 -6.44 -21.95 -10.52
C SER A 162 -7.59 -21.12 -11.11
N SER A 163 -7.75 -21.18 -12.43
CA SER A 163 -8.92 -20.64 -13.15
C SER A 163 -10.27 -21.29 -12.77
N GLU A 164 -10.24 -22.35 -11.95
CA GLU A 164 -11.41 -23.02 -11.38
C GLU A 164 -11.63 -22.66 -9.89
N ASN A 165 -10.94 -21.61 -9.40
CA ASN A 165 -10.95 -21.18 -8.00
C ASN A 165 -10.48 -22.27 -7.02
N GLY A 166 -9.60 -23.17 -7.48
CA GLY A 166 -8.90 -24.14 -6.64
C GLY A 166 -7.62 -23.53 -6.06
N LEU A 167 -7.34 -23.81 -4.79
CA LEU A 167 -6.12 -23.39 -4.11
C LEU A 167 -5.12 -24.54 -4.08
N TRP A 168 -3.97 -24.31 -4.71
CA TRP A 168 -2.93 -25.31 -4.91
C TRP A 168 -1.66 -24.93 -4.15
N VAL A 169 -1.05 -25.93 -3.51
CA VAL A 169 0.21 -25.81 -2.78
C VAL A 169 1.25 -26.73 -3.39
N SER A 170 2.48 -26.23 -3.52
CA SER A 170 3.66 -27.06 -3.75
C SER A 170 4.65 -26.91 -2.59
N LYS A 171 5.31 -28.00 -2.23
CA LYS A 171 6.29 -28.09 -1.12
C LYS A 171 7.73 -28.34 -1.62
N ASP A 172 7.91 -28.50 -2.93
CA ASP A 172 9.12 -28.99 -3.60
C ASP A 172 9.57 -28.07 -4.75
N PHE A 173 9.27 -26.77 -4.64
CA PHE A 173 9.53 -25.77 -5.68
C PHE A 173 8.85 -26.15 -7.01
N GLY A 174 7.56 -26.49 -6.95
CA GLY A 174 6.68 -26.61 -8.11
C GLY A 174 6.82 -27.92 -8.90
N GLU A 175 7.42 -28.96 -8.34
CA GLU A 175 7.53 -30.28 -8.96
C GLU A 175 6.23 -31.08 -8.83
N SER A 176 5.66 -31.09 -7.63
CA SER A 176 4.33 -31.62 -7.34
C SER A 176 3.43 -30.53 -6.74
N TRP A 177 2.13 -30.67 -7.00
CA TRP A 177 1.09 -29.71 -6.59
C TRP A 177 -0.10 -30.47 -6.02
N GLU A 178 -0.59 -30.01 -4.88
CA GLU A 178 -1.70 -30.59 -4.13
C GLU A 178 -2.83 -29.55 -4.03
N GLU A 179 -4.03 -29.92 -4.47
CA GLU A 179 -5.22 -29.07 -4.34
C GLU A 179 -5.74 -29.17 -2.90
N ILE A 180 -5.55 -28.11 -2.12
CA ILE A 180 -5.92 -28.10 -0.70
C ILE A 180 -7.35 -27.62 -0.47
N HIS A 181 -7.90 -26.75 -1.33
CA HIS A 181 -9.26 -26.25 -1.19
C HIS A 181 -9.86 -25.82 -2.53
N LYS A 182 -11.19 -25.77 -2.63
CA LYS A 182 -11.96 -25.31 -3.81
C LYS A 182 -12.81 -24.08 -3.48
N ALA A 183 -13.30 -23.37 -4.49
CA ALA A 183 -14.10 -22.15 -4.33
C ALA A 183 -13.40 -21.06 -3.50
N VAL A 184 -12.11 -20.85 -3.74
CA VAL A 184 -11.26 -19.85 -3.07
C VAL A 184 -11.20 -18.55 -3.89
N CYS A 185 -11.28 -17.41 -3.22
CA CYS A 185 -11.25 -16.08 -3.85
C CYS A 185 -9.86 -15.44 -3.76
N LEU A 186 -9.40 -15.20 -2.53
CA LEU A 186 -8.10 -14.62 -2.23
C LEU A 186 -7.35 -15.56 -1.29
N ALA A 187 -6.03 -15.70 -1.49
CA ALA A 187 -5.18 -16.48 -0.62
C ALA A 187 -3.81 -15.79 -0.44
N LYS A 188 -3.31 -15.72 0.79
CA LYS A 188 -2.04 -15.06 1.14
C LYS A 188 -1.24 -15.92 2.13
N TRP A 189 0.08 -15.91 1.98
CA TRP A 189 1.01 -16.44 2.99
C TRP A 189 1.03 -15.54 4.23
N GLY A 190 0.94 -16.15 5.39
CA GLY A 190 1.23 -15.54 6.69
C GLY A 190 2.59 -15.99 7.23
N ALA A 191 2.87 -15.66 8.50
CA ALA A 191 4.04 -16.17 9.21
C ALA A 191 3.95 -17.67 9.51
N ASN A 192 5.10 -18.32 9.71
CA ASN A 192 5.22 -19.72 10.13
C ASN A 192 4.47 -20.71 9.23
N ASP A 193 4.68 -20.64 7.90
CA ASP A 193 4.06 -21.50 6.88
C ASP A 193 2.50 -21.46 6.85
N THR A 194 1.88 -20.47 7.51
CA THR A 194 0.42 -20.32 7.55
C THR A 194 -0.13 -19.82 6.22
N ILE A 195 -1.25 -20.38 5.77
CA ILE A 195 -2.00 -19.91 4.59
C ILE A 195 -3.35 -19.39 5.06
N PHE A 196 -3.65 -18.12 4.78
CA PHE A 196 -4.96 -17.50 4.96
C PHE A 196 -5.69 -17.43 3.62
N PHE A 197 -6.99 -17.75 3.58
CA PHE A 197 -7.76 -17.68 2.35
C PHE A 197 -9.27 -17.50 2.57
N THR A 198 -9.94 -16.81 1.65
CA THR A 198 -11.40 -16.63 1.64
C THR A 198 -12.10 -17.59 0.69
N THR A 199 -13.29 -18.06 1.06
CA THR A 199 -14.07 -19.02 0.25
C THR A 199 -15.52 -18.61 0.08
N TYR A 200 -16.06 -18.78 -1.12
CA TYR A 200 -17.50 -18.70 -1.39
C TYR A 200 -18.19 -20.05 -1.18
N LEU A 201 -19.52 -20.06 -1.10
CA LEU A 201 -20.33 -21.25 -0.77
C LEU A 201 -21.26 -21.67 -1.91
N ASN A 202 -21.90 -20.73 -2.60
CA ASN A 202 -22.98 -21.03 -3.55
C ASN A 202 -22.62 -20.71 -4.99
N ASN A 203 -22.17 -19.48 -5.28
CA ASN A 203 -22.12 -18.95 -6.64
C ASN A 203 -20.69 -18.66 -7.11
N SER A 204 -20.14 -17.53 -6.66
CA SER A 204 -18.83 -17.01 -7.04
C SER A 204 -18.41 -15.95 -6.04
N CYS A 205 -17.12 -15.58 -6.04
CA CYS A 205 -16.57 -14.55 -5.17
C CYS A 205 -17.38 -13.25 -5.18
N LYS A 206 -17.71 -12.73 -6.38
CA LYS A 206 -18.46 -11.48 -6.54
C LYS A 206 -19.94 -11.57 -6.12
N ALA A 207 -20.53 -12.77 -6.14
CA ALA A 207 -21.92 -13.00 -5.74
C ALA A 207 -22.06 -13.29 -4.24
N ASP A 208 -21.04 -13.90 -3.62
CA ASP A 208 -20.98 -14.21 -2.19
C ASP A 208 -20.12 -13.15 -1.43
N LEU A 209 -19.85 -11.97 -2.04
CA LEU A 209 -19.17 -10.84 -1.41
C LEU A 209 -19.90 -10.43 -0.11
N GLY A 210 -19.14 -10.28 0.98
CA GLY A 210 -19.71 -10.01 2.30
C GLY A 210 -20.35 -11.23 2.98
N LEU A 211 -20.39 -12.38 2.31
CA LEU A 211 -20.85 -13.67 2.84
C LEU A 211 -19.74 -14.73 2.90
N LEU A 212 -18.51 -14.39 2.45
CA LEU A 212 -17.38 -15.32 2.41
C LEU A 212 -17.00 -15.84 3.81
N GLU A 213 -16.38 -17.00 3.85
CA GLU A 213 -15.68 -17.53 5.03
C GLU A 213 -14.18 -17.29 4.90
N LEU A 214 -13.54 -16.72 5.92
CA LEU A 214 -12.07 -16.65 6.04
C LEU A 214 -11.58 -17.88 6.80
N LYS A 215 -10.64 -18.60 6.22
CA LYS A 215 -10.05 -19.84 6.72
C LYS A 215 -8.53 -19.71 6.84
N LYS A 216 -7.94 -20.50 7.75
CA LYS A 216 -6.49 -20.75 7.80
C LYS A 216 -6.16 -22.23 7.81
N THR A 217 -4.98 -22.56 7.29
CA THR A 217 -4.28 -23.83 7.53
C THR A 217 -2.83 -23.54 7.92
N THR A 218 -2.28 -24.36 8.82
CA THR A 218 -0.90 -24.27 9.33
C THR A 218 -0.12 -25.58 9.10
N ASP A 219 -0.63 -26.47 8.23
CA ASP A 219 -0.07 -27.80 7.99
C ASP A 219 -0.09 -28.21 6.50
N PHE A 220 -0.21 -27.21 5.62
CA PHE A 220 -0.37 -27.30 4.17
C PHE A 220 -1.63 -28.06 3.74
N GLY A 221 -2.77 -27.78 4.39
CA GLY A 221 -4.10 -28.20 3.94
C GLY A 221 -4.60 -29.54 4.48
N LYS A 222 -4.00 -30.09 5.55
CA LYS A 222 -4.50 -31.32 6.20
C LYS A 222 -5.59 -30.99 7.20
N ALA A 223 -5.48 -29.83 7.86
CA ALA A 223 -6.51 -29.26 8.72
C ALA A 223 -6.80 -27.80 8.34
N PHE A 224 -8.07 -27.41 8.48
CA PHE A 224 -8.56 -26.05 8.24
C PHE A 224 -9.31 -25.56 9.47
N LYS A 225 -9.09 -24.29 9.83
CA LYS A 225 -9.88 -23.57 10.83
C LYS A 225 -10.61 -22.42 10.13
N VAL A 226 -11.94 -22.39 10.23
CA VAL A 226 -12.71 -21.17 9.93
C VAL A 226 -12.39 -20.17 11.04
N ILE A 227 -11.88 -19.00 10.65
CA ILE A 227 -11.52 -17.91 11.56
C ILE A 227 -12.43 -16.69 11.42
N GLY A 228 -13.19 -16.57 10.33
CA GLY A 228 -14.19 -15.51 10.15
C GLY A 228 -15.31 -15.91 9.18
N THR A 229 -16.48 -15.28 9.34
CA THR A 229 -17.67 -15.46 8.47
C THR A 229 -18.31 -14.10 8.20
N LYS A 230 -19.14 -14.00 7.15
CA LYS A 230 -19.65 -12.72 6.61
C LYS A 230 -18.51 -11.77 6.20
N ILE A 231 -17.47 -12.35 5.61
CA ILE A 231 -16.26 -11.64 5.20
C ILE A 231 -16.52 -11.01 3.83
N TYR A 232 -16.18 -9.73 3.71
CA TYR A 232 -16.05 -9.06 2.42
C TYR A 232 -14.69 -9.39 1.83
N SER A 233 -13.61 -9.08 2.57
CA SER A 233 -12.23 -9.41 2.20
C SER A 233 -11.30 -9.36 3.44
N PHE A 234 -10.00 -9.64 3.25
CA PHE A 234 -8.98 -9.64 4.30
C PHE A 234 -7.62 -9.09 3.82
N GLY A 235 -6.84 -8.54 4.77
CA GLY A 235 -5.52 -7.97 4.53
C GLY A 235 -4.51 -8.39 5.60
N LEU A 236 -3.23 -8.31 5.26
CA LEU A 236 -2.10 -8.55 6.15
C LEU A 236 -1.20 -7.32 6.12
N GLY A 237 -0.78 -6.81 7.29
CA GLY A 237 0.15 -5.69 7.37
C GLY A 237 0.96 -5.77 8.66
N GLY A 238 2.29 -5.79 8.57
CA GLY A 238 3.15 -6.04 9.73
C GLY A 238 2.75 -7.33 10.46
N ARG A 239 2.43 -7.22 11.75
CA ARG A 239 1.93 -8.32 12.59
C ARG A 239 0.39 -8.45 12.62
N PHE A 240 -0.34 -7.60 11.91
CA PHE A 240 -1.79 -7.49 11.98
C PHE A 240 -2.49 -8.26 10.85
N LEU A 241 -3.45 -9.10 11.20
CA LEU A 241 -4.43 -9.68 10.28
C LEU A 241 -5.72 -8.86 10.36
N PHE A 242 -6.13 -8.25 9.25
CA PHE A 242 -7.37 -7.49 9.14
C PHE A 242 -8.41 -8.26 8.34
N ALA A 243 -9.69 -8.15 8.73
CA ALA A 243 -10.81 -8.63 7.95
C ALA A 243 -11.93 -7.58 7.92
N SER A 244 -12.46 -7.31 6.73
CA SER A 244 -13.63 -6.45 6.54
C SER A 244 -14.89 -7.30 6.64
N VAL A 245 -15.74 -7.03 7.63
CA VAL A 245 -16.87 -7.90 8.02
C VAL A 245 -18.18 -7.14 7.86
N MET A 246 -19.18 -7.76 7.23
CA MET A 246 -20.50 -7.14 7.05
C MET A 246 -21.24 -6.96 8.38
N THR A 247 -21.91 -5.82 8.53
CA THR A 247 -22.78 -5.56 9.68
C THR A 247 -24.06 -6.40 9.62
N GLU A 248 -24.75 -6.57 10.76
CA GLU A 248 -25.98 -7.37 10.82
C GLU A 248 -27.11 -6.87 9.91
N LYS A 249 -27.08 -5.59 9.52
CA LYS A 249 -28.02 -4.98 8.57
C LYS A 249 -27.68 -5.26 7.10
N GLY A 250 -26.49 -5.81 6.81
CA GLY A 250 -26.05 -6.17 5.47
C GLY A 250 -25.67 -5.02 4.53
N THR A 251 -25.86 -3.75 4.93
CA THR A 251 -25.64 -2.58 4.05
C THR A 251 -24.22 -1.99 4.11
N THR A 252 -23.48 -2.27 5.20
CA THR A 252 -22.16 -1.70 5.49
C THR A 252 -21.18 -2.76 5.99
N ARG A 253 -19.87 -2.48 5.89
CA ARG A 253 -18.79 -3.33 6.41
C ARG A 253 -17.88 -2.58 7.40
N ARG A 254 -17.26 -3.30 8.33
CA ARG A 254 -16.34 -2.75 9.35
C ARG A 254 -15.09 -3.62 9.51
N ILE A 255 -13.94 -2.98 9.75
CA ILE A 255 -12.69 -3.68 10.02
C ILE A 255 -12.70 -4.37 11.40
N HIS A 256 -12.24 -5.61 11.42
CA HIS A 256 -11.79 -6.33 12.60
C HIS A 256 -10.31 -6.68 12.46
N VAL A 257 -9.59 -6.72 13.57
CA VAL A 257 -8.17 -7.03 13.66
C VAL A 257 -7.91 -8.26 14.54
N SER A 258 -6.87 -9.01 14.20
CA SER A 258 -6.30 -10.09 15.00
C SER A 258 -4.77 -10.02 15.02
N LEU A 259 -4.19 -10.35 16.17
CA LEU A 259 -2.74 -10.47 16.41
C LEU A 259 -2.30 -11.94 16.57
N ASP A 260 -3.26 -12.85 16.73
CA ASP A 260 -3.08 -14.27 17.02
C ASP A 260 -3.50 -15.13 15.81
N GLN A 261 -3.30 -14.59 14.61
CA GLN A 261 -3.60 -15.25 13.34
C GLN A 261 -5.08 -15.68 13.22
N GLY A 262 -6.01 -14.87 13.70
CA GLY A 262 -7.45 -15.11 13.64
C GLY A 262 -7.99 -16.07 14.71
N ASP A 263 -7.27 -16.29 15.81
CA ASP A 263 -7.77 -17.07 16.94
C ASP A 263 -8.67 -16.26 17.86
N THR A 264 -8.41 -14.96 17.99
CA THR A 264 -9.33 -13.96 18.56
C THR A 264 -9.37 -12.69 17.71
N TRP A 265 -10.54 -12.04 17.66
CA TRP A 265 -10.79 -10.85 16.85
C TRP A 265 -11.28 -9.69 17.72
N ASN A 266 -10.87 -8.48 17.37
CA ASN A 266 -11.33 -7.23 17.96
C ASN A 266 -11.89 -6.34 16.85
N MET A 267 -12.98 -5.61 17.12
CA MET A 267 -13.47 -4.57 16.22
C MET A 267 -12.50 -3.39 16.26
N ALA A 268 -12.16 -2.82 15.10
CA ALA A 268 -11.39 -1.58 15.04
C ALA A 268 -12.31 -0.38 15.34
N GLN A 269 -11.78 0.64 16.00
CA GLN A 269 -12.42 1.95 16.20
C GLN A 269 -12.31 2.78 14.91
N LEU A 270 -12.95 2.32 13.84
CA LEU A 270 -12.99 2.98 12.54
C LEU A 270 -14.46 3.16 12.09
N PRO A 271 -14.77 4.18 11.26
CA PRO A 271 -16.07 4.30 10.61
C PRO A 271 -16.44 3.03 9.84
N SER A 272 -17.71 2.60 9.94
CA SER A 272 -18.26 1.56 9.05
C SER A 272 -18.58 2.17 7.69
N VAL A 273 -18.18 1.51 6.61
CA VAL A 273 -18.29 2.04 5.23
C VAL A 273 -19.39 1.34 4.43
N GLY A 274 -19.95 2.03 3.43
CA GLY A 274 -20.87 1.47 2.42
C GLY A 274 -20.15 0.59 1.39
N HIS A 275 -20.90 0.04 0.42
CA HIS A 275 -20.34 -0.85 -0.60
C HIS A 275 -19.47 -0.12 -1.64
N GLU A 276 -19.74 1.15 -1.91
CA GLU A 276 -19.02 1.97 -2.91
C GLU A 276 -17.72 2.58 -2.35
N GLN A 277 -17.55 2.55 -1.03
CA GLN A 277 -16.36 3.00 -0.31
C GLN A 277 -15.40 1.83 -0.02
N PHE A 278 -14.14 2.12 0.29
CA PHE A 278 -13.09 1.14 0.59
C PHE A 278 -12.26 1.46 1.84
N TYR A 279 -11.46 0.48 2.28
CA TYR A 279 -10.37 0.67 3.24
C TYR A 279 -9.04 0.34 2.56
N SER A 280 -7.97 1.07 2.87
CA SER A 280 -6.63 0.77 2.36
C SER A 280 -5.55 0.86 3.45
N ILE A 281 -4.64 -0.13 3.47
CA ILE A 281 -3.51 -0.22 4.41
C ILE A 281 -2.33 0.54 3.79
N LEU A 282 -2.27 1.85 4.04
CA LEU A 282 -1.26 2.75 3.46
C LEU A 282 0.17 2.37 3.86
N ALA A 283 0.36 2.00 5.13
CA ALA A 283 1.61 1.42 5.63
C ALA A 283 1.36 0.68 6.94
N ALA A 284 2.06 -0.44 7.15
CA ALA A 284 2.02 -1.22 8.38
C ALA A 284 3.42 -1.69 8.77
N ASN A 285 3.69 -1.74 10.07
CA ASN A 285 4.92 -2.30 10.66
C ASN A 285 4.58 -3.04 11.97
N ASP A 286 5.58 -3.43 12.75
CA ASP A 286 5.36 -4.12 14.04
C ASP A 286 4.82 -3.20 15.15
N ASP A 287 4.91 -1.88 14.99
CA ASP A 287 4.43 -0.89 15.96
C ASP A 287 3.00 -0.44 15.68
N MET A 288 2.60 -0.19 14.42
CA MET A 288 1.31 0.44 14.07
C MET A 288 0.94 0.31 12.58
N VAL A 289 -0.27 0.76 12.26
CA VAL A 289 -0.84 0.83 10.91
C VAL A 289 -1.41 2.21 10.61
N PHE A 290 -1.09 2.74 9.42
CA PHE A 290 -1.80 3.81 8.76
C PHE A 290 -2.94 3.21 7.93
N MET A 291 -4.18 3.56 8.28
CA MET A 291 -5.39 3.09 7.58
C MET A 291 -6.06 4.27 6.89
N HIS A 292 -6.31 4.14 5.58
CA HIS A 292 -7.21 5.03 4.85
C HIS A 292 -8.65 4.53 5.03
N VAL A 293 -9.57 5.46 5.26
CA VAL A 293 -11.02 5.24 5.18
C VAL A 293 -11.57 6.25 4.18
N ASP A 294 -12.18 5.75 3.11
CA ASP A 294 -12.77 6.56 2.05
C ASP A 294 -14.02 7.34 2.53
N GLU A 295 -14.25 8.54 2.00
CA GLU A 295 -15.36 9.41 2.41
C GLU A 295 -16.65 9.06 1.62
N PRO A 296 -17.87 9.13 2.20
CA PRO A 296 -19.08 8.69 1.50
C PRO A 296 -19.42 9.46 0.21
N GLY A 297 -19.32 8.78 -0.93
CA GLY A 297 -19.63 9.29 -2.26
C GLY A 297 -18.37 9.54 -3.09
N ASP A 298 -18.52 9.83 -4.39
CA ASP A 298 -17.38 10.01 -5.31
C ASP A 298 -16.68 11.37 -5.08
N THR A 299 -15.88 11.44 -4.01
CA THR A 299 -15.14 12.65 -3.61
C THR A 299 -13.67 12.64 -4.04
N GLY A 300 -13.12 11.46 -4.35
CA GLY A 300 -11.69 11.26 -4.62
C GLY A 300 -10.78 11.53 -3.41
N CYS A 301 -11.33 11.53 -2.19
CA CYS A 301 -10.57 11.74 -0.97
C CYS A 301 -11.19 11.03 0.23
N GLY A 302 -10.36 10.77 1.25
CA GLY A 302 -10.80 10.15 2.50
C GLY A 302 -10.00 10.66 3.69
N THR A 303 -9.94 9.86 4.76
CA THR A 303 -9.27 10.22 6.02
C THR A 303 -8.23 9.16 6.41
N ILE A 304 -7.02 9.59 6.76
CA ILE A 304 -6.00 8.73 7.36
C ILE A 304 -6.25 8.62 8.87
N TYR A 305 -6.16 7.40 9.39
CA TYR A 305 -6.15 7.07 10.81
C TYR A 305 -4.87 6.31 11.19
N THR A 306 -4.35 6.56 12.40
CA THR A 306 -3.18 5.88 12.98
C THR A 306 -3.59 5.01 14.17
N SER A 307 -3.18 3.74 14.17
CA SER A 307 -3.58 2.75 15.18
C SER A 307 -2.82 2.87 16.51
N ASP A 308 -3.25 2.13 17.54
CA ASP A 308 -2.36 1.65 18.60
C ASP A 308 -1.50 0.47 18.12
N ASP A 309 -0.62 -0.01 19.01
CA ASP A 309 0.14 -1.25 18.85
C ASP A 309 -0.73 -2.51 18.73
N ARG A 310 -2.02 -2.41 19.04
CA ARG A 310 -3.00 -3.50 18.92
C ARG A 310 -3.75 -3.51 17.58
N GLY A 311 -3.69 -2.42 16.80
CA GLY A 311 -4.48 -2.27 15.57
C GLY A 311 -5.98 -2.04 15.84
N ILE A 312 -6.34 -1.59 17.04
CA ILE A 312 -7.72 -1.54 17.56
C ILE A 312 -8.20 -0.09 17.71
N VAL A 313 -7.46 0.72 18.47
CA VAL A 313 -7.85 2.10 18.83
C VAL A 313 -7.17 3.03 17.83
N TYR A 314 -7.94 3.91 17.17
CA TYR A 314 -7.42 4.74 16.09
C TYR A 314 -7.57 6.24 16.41
N SER A 315 -6.51 7.00 16.13
CA SER A 315 -6.56 8.45 16.12
C SER A 315 -6.72 8.93 14.68
N LYS A 316 -7.55 9.96 14.45
CA LYS A 316 -7.57 10.65 13.17
C LYS A 316 -6.23 11.37 12.98
N SER A 317 -5.63 11.24 11.79
CA SER A 317 -4.29 11.75 11.47
C SER A 317 -4.32 12.83 10.37
N LEU A 318 -5.05 12.58 9.27
CA LEU A 318 -5.13 13.53 8.15
C LEU A 318 -6.51 13.47 7.48
N GLU A 319 -7.16 14.61 7.30
CA GLU A 319 -8.43 14.74 6.58
C GLU A 319 -8.21 15.07 5.10
N ARG A 320 -9.18 14.70 4.25
CA ARG A 320 -9.20 14.96 2.79
C ARG A 320 -7.93 14.47 2.07
N HIS A 321 -7.38 13.35 2.52
CA HIS A 321 -6.28 12.63 1.90
C HIS A 321 -6.67 12.17 0.49
N LEU A 322 -5.82 12.44 -0.50
CA LEU A 322 -6.05 12.09 -1.90
C LEU A 322 -5.90 10.57 -2.12
N TYR A 323 -6.98 9.93 -2.57
CA TYR A 323 -7.01 8.53 -2.99
C TYR A 323 -8.12 8.39 -4.03
N THR A 324 -7.82 7.96 -5.26
CA THR A 324 -8.82 8.00 -6.34
C THR A 324 -9.67 6.73 -6.43
N THR A 325 -11.00 6.90 -6.34
CA THR A 325 -12.02 5.86 -6.54
C THR A 325 -11.80 5.06 -7.83
N THR A 326 -11.34 5.74 -8.89
CA THR A 326 -10.90 5.10 -10.13
C THR A 326 -9.38 4.94 -10.09
N GLY A 327 -8.91 3.69 -10.13
CA GLY A 327 -7.49 3.33 -10.31
C GLY A 327 -6.67 3.15 -9.02
N GLY A 328 -7.22 3.46 -7.84
CA GLY A 328 -6.54 3.21 -6.55
C GLY A 328 -5.32 4.11 -6.29
N GLU A 329 -5.18 5.22 -7.01
CA GLU A 329 -3.97 6.04 -7.01
C GLU A 329 -3.90 6.94 -5.76
N THR A 330 -2.79 6.86 -5.04
CA THR A 330 -2.48 7.77 -3.92
C THR A 330 -1.01 8.16 -3.91
N ASP A 331 -0.72 9.36 -3.42
CA ASP A 331 0.65 9.91 -3.30
C ASP A 331 1.32 9.53 -1.95
N PHE A 332 0.67 8.71 -1.11
CA PHE A 332 1.19 8.34 0.21
C PHE A 332 2.53 7.60 0.11
N THR A 333 3.58 8.26 0.58
CA THR A 333 4.98 7.89 0.41
C THR A 333 5.68 7.81 1.75
N ASN A 334 6.18 6.62 2.11
CA ASN A 334 7.08 6.42 3.25
C ASN A 334 8.50 6.87 2.88
N VAL A 335 9.06 7.83 3.62
CA VAL A 335 10.44 8.32 3.39
C VAL A 335 11.41 7.39 4.11
N THR A 336 11.86 6.34 3.42
CA THR A 336 12.60 5.22 4.05
C THR A 336 13.99 5.62 4.56
N SER A 337 14.54 6.73 4.08
CA SER A 337 15.86 7.25 4.44
C SER A 337 15.92 7.95 5.81
N LEU A 338 14.77 8.24 6.46
CA LEU A 338 14.75 8.75 7.83
C LEU A 338 13.48 8.33 8.60
N ARG A 339 13.61 8.13 9.92
CA ARG A 339 12.58 7.50 10.74
C ARG A 339 11.35 8.39 10.92
N GLY A 340 10.16 7.81 10.67
CA GLY A 340 8.88 8.42 11.04
C GLY A 340 8.34 9.45 10.06
N ILE A 341 9.04 9.67 8.94
CA ILE A 341 8.67 10.65 7.92
C ILE A 341 7.78 10.03 6.84
N TYR A 342 6.66 10.69 6.54
CA TYR A 342 5.76 10.34 5.45
C TYR A 342 5.34 11.60 4.71
N ILE A 343 5.22 11.49 3.38
CA ILE A 343 4.72 12.56 2.49
C ILE A 343 3.44 12.06 1.84
N THR A 344 2.43 12.91 1.67
CA THR A 344 1.24 12.59 0.85
C THR A 344 0.59 13.87 0.32
N SER A 345 -0.48 13.72 -0.47
CA SER A 345 -1.29 14.81 -1.01
C SER A 345 -2.67 14.89 -0.33
N VAL A 346 -3.14 16.12 -0.08
CA VAL A 346 -4.52 16.41 0.34
C VAL A 346 -5.26 17.22 -0.71
N LEU A 347 -6.58 17.03 -0.78
CA LEU A 347 -7.48 17.79 -1.63
C LEU A 347 -8.02 19.01 -0.84
N SER A 348 -7.62 20.21 -1.23
CA SER A 348 -8.09 21.48 -0.66
C SER A 348 -9.61 21.67 -0.84
N GLN A 349 -10.19 22.65 -0.15
CA GLN A 349 -11.59 23.08 -0.34
C GLN A 349 -11.83 23.77 -1.70
N ASP A 350 -10.79 24.32 -2.32
CA ASP A 350 -10.83 24.88 -3.69
C ASP A 350 -10.47 23.83 -4.76
N ASN A 351 -10.52 22.54 -4.40
CA ASN A 351 -10.16 21.37 -5.22
C ASN A 351 -8.72 21.40 -5.79
N SER A 352 -7.87 22.28 -5.29
CA SER A 352 -6.43 22.21 -5.53
C SER A 352 -5.79 21.07 -4.71
N ILE A 353 -4.68 20.52 -5.17
CA ILE A 353 -3.99 19.42 -4.50
C ILE A 353 -2.72 19.95 -3.86
N GLN A 354 -2.52 19.68 -2.58
CA GLN A 354 -1.41 20.20 -1.78
C GLN A 354 -0.67 19.04 -1.10
N SER A 355 0.64 18.95 -1.34
CA SER A 355 1.48 17.97 -0.63
C SER A 355 1.78 18.42 0.80
N VAL A 356 1.71 17.48 1.74
CA VAL A 356 2.00 17.63 3.17
C VAL A 356 3.00 16.56 3.61
N ILE A 357 3.77 16.87 4.66
CA ILE A 357 4.77 15.99 5.26
C ILE A 357 4.50 15.89 6.77
N THR A 358 4.66 14.69 7.32
CA THR A 358 4.72 14.45 8.77
C THR A 358 6.12 13.96 9.14
N PHE A 359 6.56 14.27 10.36
CA PHE A 359 7.86 13.85 10.89
C PHE A 359 7.76 12.90 12.09
N ASP A 360 6.54 12.66 12.59
CA ASP A 360 6.27 11.99 13.87
C ASP A 360 5.31 10.79 13.72
N ARG A 361 5.29 10.15 12.54
CA ARG A 361 4.32 9.10 12.14
C ARG A 361 2.85 9.59 12.10
N GLY A 362 2.62 10.83 11.70
CA GLY A 362 1.29 11.37 11.46
C GLY A 362 0.56 11.81 12.73
N GLY A 363 1.30 12.29 13.73
CA GLY A 363 0.74 13.08 14.83
C GLY A 363 0.48 14.53 14.41
N GLU A 364 1.40 15.11 13.63
CA GLU A 364 1.24 16.40 12.95
C GLU A 364 1.64 16.32 11.47
N TRP A 365 0.92 17.05 10.61
CA TRP A 365 1.18 17.17 9.17
C TRP A 365 1.31 18.65 8.80
N VAL A 366 2.38 19.01 8.09
CA VAL A 366 2.69 20.39 7.69
C VAL A 366 2.98 20.50 6.18
N PRO A 367 2.80 21.67 5.54
CA PRO A 367 3.26 21.89 4.16
C PRO A 367 4.79 21.78 4.04
N LEU A 368 5.31 21.24 2.94
CA LEU A 368 6.75 21.13 2.73
C LEU A 368 7.37 22.53 2.51
N GLN A 369 8.49 22.80 3.17
CA GLN A 369 9.17 24.09 3.04
C GLN A 369 9.68 24.31 1.60
N LYS A 370 9.35 25.47 1.01
CA LYS A 370 9.91 25.84 -0.29
C LYS A 370 11.44 26.01 -0.19
N PRO A 371 12.22 25.66 -1.22
CA PRO A 371 13.63 26.01 -1.27
C PRO A 371 13.86 27.51 -1.16
N LYS A 372 14.94 27.91 -0.48
CA LYS A 372 15.27 29.32 -0.18
C LYS A 372 15.33 30.17 -1.44
N ASN A 373 15.95 29.64 -2.51
CA ASN A 373 16.18 30.35 -3.77
C ASN A 373 15.06 30.16 -4.82
N SER A 374 14.01 29.38 -4.53
CA SER A 374 12.89 29.18 -5.47
C SER A 374 11.84 30.29 -5.37
N THR A 375 11.38 30.77 -6.52
CA THR A 375 10.21 31.66 -6.66
C THR A 375 8.92 30.86 -6.71
N CYS A 376 7.84 31.39 -6.12
CA CYS A 376 6.50 30.84 -6.28
C CYS A 376 6.01 30.93 -7.74
N ASP A 377 5.34 29.89 -8.22
CA ASP A 377 4.66 29.86 -9.53
C ASP A 377 3.28 30.54 -9.51
N SER A 378 2.53 30.43 -10.61
CA SER A 378 1.22 31.05 -10.79
C SER A 378 0.06 30.39 -10.01
N THR A 379 0.29 29.29 -9.29
CA THR A 379 -0.72 28.69 -8.40
C THR A 379 -0.77 29.38 -7.03
N ALA A 380 0.28 30.09 -6.64
CA ALA A 380 0.36 30.79 -5.36
C ALA A 380 -0.48 32.08 -5.37
N ARG A 381 -1.19 32.35 -4.27
CA ARG A 381 -2.04 33.55 -4.12
C ARG A 381 -1.22 34.84 -3.92
N SER A 382 0.00 34.71 -3.42
CA SER A 382 1.01 35.77 -3.35
C SER A 382 2.38 35.23 -3.76
N LYS A 383 3.37 36.11 -3.93
CA LYS A 383 4.75 35.72 -4.29
C LYS A 383 5.62 35.27 -3.11
N GLU A 384 5.04 35.25 -1.91
CA GLU A 384 5.75 35.03 -0.64
C GLU A 384 5.15 33.83 0.11
N GLU A 385 3.85 33.56 -0.04
CA GLU A 385 3.15 32.41 0.54
C GLU A 385 3.09 31.24 -0.46
N CYS A 386 4.12 30.40 -0.48
CA CYS A 386 4.13 29.15 -1.25
C CYS A 386 4.97 28.05 -0.59
N SER A 387 4.61 26.81 -0.90
CA SER A 387 5.24 25.57 -0.42
C SER A 387 5.87 24.78 -1.57
N LEU A 388 6.69 23.78 -1.24
CA LEU A 388 7.03 22.74 -2.20
C LEU A 388 5.88 21.73 -2.29
N HIS A 389 5.54 21.31 -3.51
CA HIS A 389 4.59 20.24 -3.77
C HIS A 389 5.24 19.18 -4.64
N ILE A 390 4.90 17.92 -4.35
CA ILE A 390 5.58 16.72 -4.82
C ILE A 390 4.68 15.97 -5.80
N HIS A 391 5.26 15.52 -6.91
CA HIS A 391 4.58 14.64 -7.85
C HIS A 391 4.89 13.18 -7.51
N ALA A 392 3.85 12.40 -7.23
CA ALA A 392 3.92 10.95 -7.08
C ALA A 392 2.84 10.26 -7.96
N SER A 393 2.32 9.11 -7.53
CA SER A 393 1.46 8.20 -8.30
C SER A 393 0.31 8.91 -9.02
N TYR A 394 -0.41 9.81 -8.33
CA TYR A 394 -1.53 10.55 -8.91
C TYR A 394 -1.08 11.41 -10.11
N SER A 395 0.05 12.11 -9.98
CA SER A 395 0.58 12.95 -11.07
C SER A 395 1.01 12.11 -12.29
N ILE A 396 1.49 10.89 -12.06
CA ILE A 396 1.87 9.94 -13.10
C ILE A 396 0.61 9.36 -13.79
N SER A 397 -0.43 9.02 -13.03
CA SER A 397 -1.69 8.49 -13.57
C SER A 397 -2.48 9.53 -14.39
N GLN A 398 -2.41 10.81 -13.99
CA GLN A 398 -2.90 11.95 -14.78
C GLN A 398 -2.03 12.26 -16.03
N LYS A 399 -0.94 11.51 -16.27
CA LYS A 399 -0.05 11.66 -17.44
C LYS A 399 0.63 13.03 -17.53
N LEU A 400 0.94 13.63 -16.37
CA LEU A 400 1.85 14.78 -16.32
C LEU A 400 3.27 14.36 -16.74
N ASN A 401 4.16 15.33 -16.94
CA ASN A 401 5.54 15.08 -17.39
C ASN A 401 6.46 14.58 -16.25
N VAL A 402 6.00 13.55 -15.53
CA VAL A 402 6.58 13.00 -14.30
C VAL A 402 7.08 11.58 -14.60
N PRO A 403 8.39 11.38 -14.79
CA PRO A 403 8.94 10.09 -15.20
C PRO A 403 9.04 9.05 -14.09
N MET A 404 9.11 9.47 -12.82
CA MET A 404 9.31 8.60 -11.65
C MET A 404 8.59 9.19 -10.44
N ALA A 405 8.25 8.33 -9.47
CA ALA A 405 7.78 8.76 -8.15
C ALA A 405 8.98 9.14 -7.25
N PRO A 406 8.75 9.70 -6.04
CA PRO A 406 9.82 10.03 -5.10
C PRO A 406 10.67 8.82 -4.71
N LEU A 407 11.99 9.00 -4.63
CA LEU A 407 12.97 7.99 -4.27
C LEU A 407 13.63 8.33 -2.93
N SER A 408 13.64 7.36 -2.02
CA SER A 408 14.42 7.36 -0.78
C SER A 408 14.87 5.92 -0.50
N GLU A 409 16.06 5.75 0.06
CA GLU A 409 16.68 4.45 0.33
C GLU A 409 17.21 4.40 1.78
N PRO A 410 16.98 3.32 2.55
CA PRO A 410 17.23 3.29 4.00
C PRO A 410 18.72 3.28 4.39
N ASN A 411 19.62 3.00 3.43
CA ASN A 411 21.07 3.16 3.58
C ASN A 411 21.57 4.58 3.22
N ALA A 412 20.80 5.34 2.43
CA ALA A 412 21.11 6.71 2.01
C ALA A 412 20.48 7.74 2.96
N VAL A 413 20.93 7.75 4.21
CA VAL A 413 20.31 8.45 5.35
C VAL A 413 20.01 9.93 5.05
N GLY A 414 18.74 10.32 5.20
CA GLY A 414 18.25 11.68 4.96
C GLY A 414 18.02 12.06 3.49
N ILE A 415 18.47 11.26 2.52
CA ILE A 415 18.31 11.61 1.10
C ILE A 415 16.89 11.30 0.62
N VAL A 416 16.25 12.30 0.00
CA VAL A 416 14.93 12.19 -0.66
C VAL A 416 15.00 12.92 -1.99
N ILE A 417 14.70 12.26 -3.11
CA ILE A 417 14.72 12.84 -4.46
C ILE A 417 13.30 12.76 -5.04
N ALA A 418 12.77 13.87 -5.56
CA ALA A 418 11.41 13.92 -6.09
C ALA A 418 11.23 14.98 -7.19
N HIS A 419 10.32 14.75 -8.13
CA HIS A 419 9.80 15.80 -9.01
C HIS A 419 8.86 16.72 -8.23
N GLY A 420 8.92 18.03 -8.47
CA GLY A 420 8.10 18.99 -7.73
C GLY A 420 7.78 20.28 -8.46
N SER A 421 6.86 21.04 -7.86
CA SER A 421 6.48 22.41 -8.19
C SER A 421 6.46 23.27 -6.92
N VAL A 422 6.72 24.57 -7.04
CA VAL A 422 6.81 25.50 -5.88
C VAL A 422 5.74 26.57 -6.03
N GLY A 423 4.67 26.45 -5.24
CA GLY A 423 3.41 27.15 -5.50
C GLY A 423 2.42 27.07 -4.34
N GLY A 424 1.15 27.35 -4.64
CA GLY A 424 0.04 27.12 -3.72
C GLY A 424 -0.62 25.74 -3.86
N ALA A 425 -0.28 24.99 -4.92
CA ALA A 425 -0.74 23.64 -5.19
C ALA A 425 0.22 22.90 -6.15
N ILE A 426 0.00 21.60 -6.37
CA ILE A 426 0.65 20.85 -7.46
C ILE A 426 0.32 21.51 -8.81
N SER A 427 1.35 21.93 -9.55
CA SER A 427 1.21 22.55 -10.86
C SER A 427 1.14 21.52 -12.00
N VAL A 428 0.43 21.84 -13.08
CA VAL A 428 0.42 21.03 -14.33
C VAL A 428 1.59 21.35 -15.27
N THR A 429 2.47 22.30 -14.92
CA THR A 429 3.70 22.58 -15.66
C THR A 429 4.70 21.43 -15.56
N SER A 430 5.62 21.31 -16.53
CA SER A 430 6.72 20.35 -16.41
C SER A 430 7.53 20.60 -15.13
N PRO A 431 7.76 19.60 -14.27
CA PRO A 431 8.40 19.80 -12.98
C PRO A 431 9.92 19.88 -13.08
N ASP A 432 10.53 20.53 -12.08
CA ASP A 432 11.95 20.42 -11.76
C ASP A 432 12.16 19.23 -10.80
N VAL A 433 13.40 18.74 -10.65
CA VAL A 433 13.75 17.74 -9.62
C VAL A 433 14.30 18.45 -8.39
N TYR A 434 13.80 18.06 -7.22
CA TYR A 434 14.20 18.55 -5.91
C TYR A 434 14.83 17.44 -5.09
N ILE A 435 15.75 17.82 -4.21
CA ILE A 435 16.43 16.93 -3.27
C ILE A 435 16.36 17.52 -1.87
N SER A 436 16.11 16.64 -0.89
CA SER A 436 16.41 16.89 0.52
C SER A 436 17.56 15.99 0.93
N ASP A 437 18.42 16.51 1.82
CA ASP A 437 19.46 15.73 2.48
C ASP A 437 19.24 15.57 3.99
N ASP A 438 18.11 16.01 4.53
CA ASP A 438 17.77 15.96 5.96
C ASP A 438 16.48 15.16 6.28
N GLY A 439 15.92 14.47 5.28
CA GLY A 439 14.67 13.71 5.36
C GLY A 439 13.43 14.50 4.94
N GLY A 440 13.55 15.78 4.58
CA GLY A 440 12.45 16.58 4.02
C GLY A 440 12.12 17.85 4.81
N TYR A 441 12.93 18.21 5.82
CA TYR A 441 12.82 19.48 6.53
C TYR A 441 13.25 20.65 5.64
N THR A 442 14.37 20.50 4.92
CA THR A 442 14.84 21.47 3.92
C THR A 442 15.04 20.81 2.56
N TRP A 443 14.83 21.62 1.52
CA TRP A 443 14.86 21.19 0.12
C TRP A 443 15.71 22.15 -0.72
N ALA A 444 16.45 21.58 -1.67
CA ALA A 444 17.13 22.27 -2.74
C ALA A 444 16.58 21.80 -4.10
N ARG A 445 16.65 22.66 -5.11
CA ARG A 445 16.43 22.23 -6.50
C ARG A 445 17.69 21.51 -6.98
N MET A 446 17.53 20.25 -7.37
CA MET A 446 18.62 19.36 -7.78
C MET A 446 18.94 19.53 -9.27
N LEU A 447 17.92 19.52 -10.14
CA LEU A 447 18.05 19.63 -11.59
C LEU A 447 16.86 20.40 -12.18
N GLU A 448 17.11 21.15 -13.26
CA GLU A 448 16.04 21.80 -14.03
C GLU A 448 15.40 20.81 -15.01
N GLY A 449 14.07 20.78 -15.06
CA GLY A 449 13.29 19.84 -15.85
C GLY A 449 13.30 18.39 -15.32
N PRO A 450 12.39 17.54 -15.82
CA PRO A 450 12.21 16.19 -15.31
C PRO A 450 13.38 15.29 -15.70
N HIS A 451 13.90 14.56 -14.72
CA HIS A 451 14.93 13.53 -14.92
C HIS A 451 14.48 12.18 -14.36
N HIS A 452 14.96 11.09 -14.95
CA HIS A 452 15.07 9.78 -14.28
C HIS A 452 16.29 9.81 -13.36
N TYR A 453 16.23 9.21 -12.18
CA TYR A 453 17.33 9.23 -11.20
C TYR A 453 17.49 7.90 -10.46
N ALA A 454 18.69 7.62 -9.96
CA ALA A 454 18.96 6.51 -9.06
C ALA A 454 20.03 6.87 -8.03
N ILE A 455 19.89 6.30 -6.82
CA ILE A 455 20.87 6.36 -5.75
C ILE A 455 21.78 5.12 -5.85
N LEU A 456 23.08 5.33 -5.70
CA LEU A 456 24.13 4.32 -5.76
C LEU A 456 25.07 4.46 -4.55
N ASP A 457 25.82 3.41 -4.22
CA ASP A 457 26.76 3.34 -3.09
C ASP A 457 26.23 3.96 -1.78
N SER A 458 24.99 3.63 -1.41
CA SER A 458 24.32 4.11 -0.19
C SER A 458 24.26 5.65 -0.06
N GLY A 459 24.19 6.37 -1.19
CA GLY A 459 24.18 7.84 -1.23
C GLY A 459 25.53 8.47 -1.62
N GLY A 460 26.61 7.69 -1.71
CA GLY A 460 27.93 8.18 -2.18
C GLY A 460 27.95 8.61 -3.66
N LEU A 461 26.97 8.16 -4.45
CA LEU A 461 26.81 8.52 -5.85
C LEU A 461 25.31 8.65 -6.18
N ILE A 462 24.93 9.75 -6.84
CA ILE A 462 23.60 9.94 -7.43
C ILE A 462 23.78 10.09 -8.94
N VAL A 463 22.95 9.40 -9.73
CA VAL A 463 22.95 9.49 -11.20
C VAL A 463 21.59 9.95 -11.71
N ALA A 464 21.59 10.73 -12.80
CA ALA A 464 20.38 11.29 -13.40
C ALA A 464 20.44 11.35 -14.94
N ILE A 465 19.28 11.24 -15.59
CA ILE A 465 19.12 11.28 -17.05
C ILE A 465 17.90 12.13 -17.41
N GLU A 466 18.07 13.07 -18.34
CA GLU A 466 17.01 13.97 -18.83
C GLU A 466 15.83 13.19 -19.42
N HIS A 467 14.61 13.48 -18.95
CA HIS A 467 13.40 12.91 -19.53
C HIS A 467 12.92 13.75 -20.71
N THR A 468 13.21 13.27 -21.92
CA THR A 468 12.90 13.99 -23.17
C THR A 468 12.49 13.03 -24.28
N ASN A 469 11.68 13.52 -25.22
CA ASN A 469 11.29 12.79 -26.43
C ASN A 469 12.40 12.81 -27.52
N LEU A 470 13.48 13.55 -27.29
CA LEU A 470 14.66 13.56 -28.15
C LEU A 470 15.61 12.41 -27.78
N PRO A 471 16.39 11.87 -28.73
CA PRO A 471 17.35 10.84 -28.40
C PRO A 471 18.58 11.44 -27.70
N ILE A 472 19.04 10.80 -26.62
CA ILE A 472 20.09 11.29 -25.72
C ILE A 472 21.36 10.42 -25.76
N ASN A 473 22.49 10.96 -25.31
CA ASN A 473 23.73 10.21 -25.09
C ASN A 473 24.55 10.67 -23.86
N VAL A 474 23.95 11.44 -22.96
CA VAL A 474 24.58 11.97 -21.75
C VAL A 474 23.86 11.43 -20.51
N ILE A 475 24.63 11.04 -19.50
CA ILE A 475 24.19 10.80 -18.13
C ILE A 475 24.84 11.87 -17.24
N GLN A 476 24.11 12.35 -16.24
CA GLN A 476 24.61 13.27 -15.23
C GLN A 476 24.89 12.50 -13.93
N PHE A 477 25.89 12.90 -13.15
CA PHE A 477 26.16 12.32 -11.83
C PHE A 477 26.67 13.35 -10.82
N SER A 478 26.41 13.10 -9.54
CA SER A 478 26.89 13.84 -8.38
C SER A 478 27.50 12.87 -7.35
N THR A 479 28.54 13.32 -6.65
CA THR A 479 29.22 12.57 -5.57
C THR A 479 29.17 13.32 -4.24
N ASP A 480 28.19 14.21 -4.07
CA ASP A 480 28.11 15.21 -3.00
C ASP A 480 26.67 15.48 -2.55
N GLU A 481 25.83 14.44 -2.52
CA GLU A 481 24.40 14.49 -2.20
C GLU A 481 23.60 15.48 -3.10
N GLY A 482 23.92 15.49 -4.40
CA GLY A 482 23.16 16.20 -5.44
C GLY A 482 23.50 17.68 -5.62
N GLN A 483 24.60 18.17 -5.02
CA GLN A 483 24.95 19.60 -5.02
C GLN A 483 25.72 20.03 -6.27
N CYS A 484 26.69 19.23 -6.76
CA CYS A 484 27.43 19.51 -7.98
C CYS A 484 27.31 18.35 -8.99
N TRP A 485 27.00 18.72 -10.24
CA TRP A 485 26.69 17.77 -11.31
C TRP A 485 27.76 17.75 -12.41
N TYR A 486 28.18 16.54 -12.77
CA TYR A 486 29.13 16.26 -13.84
C TYR A 486 28.43 15.50 -14.97
N GLN A 487 28.71 15.88 -16.22
CA GLN A 487 28.12 15.25 -17.40
C GLN A 487 29.09 14.24 -18.03
N TYR A 488 28.61 13.03 -18.28
CA TYR A 488 29.35 11.97 -18.97
C TYR A 488 28.61 11.51 -20.23
N ARG A 489 29.30 11.50 -21.37
CA ARG A 489 28.75 11.03 -22.65
C ARG A 489 28.99 9.52 -22.80
N PHE A 490 27.97 8.72 -22.49
CA PHE A 490 28.04 7.26 -22.51
C PHE A 490 28.01 6.63 -23.91
N SER A 491 27.65 7.39 -24.96
CA SER A 491 27.62 6.88 -26.34
C SER A 491 27.96 7.94 -27.40
N PRO A 492 28.66 7.59 -28.50
CA PRO A 492 28.82 8.52 -29.63
C PRO A 492 27.51 8.76 -30.39
N GLU A 493 26.61 7.76 -30.43
CA GLU A 493 25.32 7.82 -31.11
C GLU A 493 24.18 7.91 -30.07
N PRO A 494 23.29 8.91 -30.17
CA PRO A 494 22.11 8.98 -29.31
C PRO A 494 21.17 7.76 -29.38
N ILE A 495 20.42 7.55 -28.30
CA ILE A 495 19.35 6.53 -28.18
C ILE A 495 18.06 7.18 -27.70
N PHE A 496 16.91 6.65 -28.12
CA PHE A 496 15.65 6.96 -27.45
C PHE A 496 15.65 6.22 -26.12
N PHE A 497 15.78 6.96 -25.03
CA PHE A 497 15.81 6.42 -23.67
C PHE A 497 14.44 5.85 -23.27
N THR A 498 14.45 4.79 -22.47
CA THR A 498 13.23 4.13 -21.97
C THR A 498 13.24 3.80 -20.49
N GLY A 499 14.41 3.75 -19.84
CA GLY A 499 14.50 3.46 -18.42
C GLY A 499 15.92 3.34 -17.89
N LEU A 500 16.06 3.51 -16.57
CA LEU A 500 17.29 3.35 -15.83
C LEU A 500 17.16 2.10 -14.94
N ALA A 501 18.18 1.24 -14.91
CA ALA A 501 18.19 0.06 -14.05
C ALA A 501 19.46 -0.01 -13.22
N SER A 502 19.31 0.07 -11.89
CA SER A 502 20.32 -0.25 -10.89
C SER A 502 19.86 -1.47 -10.08
N GLU A 503 20.77 -2.02 -9.29
CA GLU A 503 20.47 -3.11 -8.36
C GLU A 503 19.65 -2.59 -7.16
N PRO A 504 18.61 -3.32 -6.71
CA PRO A 504 17.79 -2.91 -5.57
C PRO A 504 18.59 -2.69 -4.27
N GLY A 505 18.18 -1.72 -3.46
CA GLY A 505 18.82 -1.37 -2.19
C GLY A 505 20.08 -0.51 -2.32
N ALA A 506 20.29 0.13 -3.48
CA ALA A 506 21.28 1.19 -3.72
C ALA A 506 22.75 0.89 -3.31
N ARG A 507 23.17 -0.38 -3.20
CA ARG A 507 24.55 -0.78 -2.82
C ARG A 507 25.52 -0.89 -4.00
N SER A 508 25.03 -0.84 -5.24
CA SER A 508 25.86 -1.03 -6.43
C SER A 508 26.56 0.25 -6.86
N MET A 509 27.62 0.08 -7.67
CA MET A 509 28.28 1.13 -8.46
C MET A 509 28.05 0.95 -9.97
N ASN A 510 27.15 0.04 -10.36
CA ASN A 510 26.76 -0.22 -11.73
C ASN A 510 25.36 0.34 -12.00
N VAL A 511 25.18 1.00 -13.15
CA VAL A 511 23.86 1.41 -13.65
C VAL A 511 23.73 1.15 -15.14
N SER A 512 22.60 0.56 -15.55
CA SER A 512 22.25 0.27 -16.94
C SER A 512 21.28 1.31 -17.50
N VAL A 513 21.70 2.04 -18.52
CA VAL A 513 20.85 2.96 -19.30
C VAL A 513 20.20 2.18 -20.45
N TRP A 514 18.87 2.09 -20.45
CA TRP A 514 18.11 1.35 -21.46
C TRP A 514 17.45 2.27 -22.50
N GLY A 515 17.42 1.81 -23.74
CA GLY A 515 16.75 2.51 -24.83
C GLY A 515 16.79 1.77 -26.16
N TYR A 516 16.39 2.44 -27.25
CA TYR A 516 16.43 1.89 -28.60
C TYR A 516 16.99 2.86 -29.66
N ARG A 517 17.44 2.29 -30.79
CA ARG A 517 17.71 3.01 -32.05
C ARG A 517 16.84 2.49 -33.18
N GLY A 518 16.63 3.32 -34.20
CA GLY A 518 15.85 2.98 -35.39
C GLY A 518 14.36 3.36 -35.27
N SER A 519 13.68 3.32 -36.41
CA SER A 519 12.23 3.57 -36.52
C SER A 519 11.43 2.39 -35.96
N PHE A 520 10.12 2.56 -35.76
CA PHE A 520 9.23 1.55 -35.16
C PHE A 520 9.42 0.11 -35.69
N LEU A 521 9.53 -0.06 -37.02
CA LEU A 521 9.70 -1.37 -37.68
C LEU A 521 11.15 -1.92 -37.67
N SER A 522 12.11 -1.16 -37.15
CA SER A 522 13.54 -1.51 -37.11
C SER A 522 14.19 -1.16 -35.77
N ARG A 523 13.38 -1.09 -34.70
CA ARG A 523 13.82 -0.89 -33.32
C ARG A 523 14.86 -1.94 -32.94
N LYS A 524 16.06 -1.49 -32.62
CA LYS A 524 17.10 -2.27 -31.95
C LYS A 524 17.16 -1.80 -30.51
N TRP A 525 16.94 -2.69 -29.57
CA TRP A 525 17.09 -2.41 -28.14
C TRP A 525 18.57 -2.44 -27.76
N LEU A 526 19.00 -1.53 -26.88
CA LEU A 526 20.36 -1.43 -26.35
C LEU A 526 20.33 -1.21 -24.84
N SER A 527 21.37 -1.68 -24.16
CA SER A 527 21.73 -1.23 -22.81
C SER A 527 23.16 -0.65 -22.82
N TYR A 528 23.38 0.38 -22.02
CA TYR A 528 24.70 0.94 -21.71
C TYR A 528 24.93 0.86 -20.21
N THR A 529 25.75 -0.08 -19.78
CA THR A 529 26.03 -0.35 -18.36
C THR A 529 27.34 0.31 -17.97
N ILE A 530 27.26 1.26 -17.04
CA ILE A 530 28.36 2.12 -16.61
C ILE A 530 28.76 1.70 -15.20
N ASP A 531 30.05 1.40 -15.00
CA ASP A 531 30.63 1.07 -13.69
C ASP A 531 31.47 2.24 -13.17
N PHE A 532 31.04 2.82 -12.05
CA PHE A 532 31.67 3.97 -11.41
C PHE A 532 32.77 3.58 -10.39
N SER A 533 33.01 2.29 -10.13
CA SER A 533 34.00 1.82 -9.13
C SER A 533 35.42 2.32 -9.41
N GLN A 534 35.77 2.51 -10.68
CA GLN A 534 37.07 3.03 -11.10
C GLN A 534 37.18 4.56 -10.97
N LEU A 535 36.04 5.27 -10.89
CA LEU A 535 36.00 6.72 -10.64
C LEU A 535 36.16 7.00 -9.13
N LEU A 536 35.40 6.31 -8.27
CA LEU A 536 35.52 6.37 -6.81
C LEU A 536 36.36 5.20 -6.28
N SER A 537 37.58 5.06 -6.81
CA SER A 537 38.48 3.93 -6.51
C SER A 537 39.05 3.91 -5.08
N ARG A 538 38.84 4.97 -4.29
CA ARG A 538 39.24 5.08 -2.88
C ARG A 538 38.06 4.68 -1.98
N THR A 539 38.27 3.72 -1.08
CA THR A 539 37.31 3.41 0.00
C THR A 539 37.23 4.52 1.04
N CYS A 540 36.06 4.76 1.62
CA CYS A 540 35.90 5.76 2.67
C CYS A 540 36.54 5.33 4.00
N GLU A 541 37.20 6.25 4.70
CA GLU A 541 37.82 6.06 6.02
C GLU A 541 37.08 6.86 7.09
N ASP A 542 37.37 6.66 8.38
CA ASP A 542 36.70 7.38 9.49
C ASP A 542 36.69 8.92 9.36
N LYS A 543 37.75 9.49 8.77
CA LYS A 543 37.86 10.93 8.48
C LYS A 543 36.80 11.46 7.50
N ASP A 544 36.33 10.60 6.59
CA ASP A 544 35.39 10.96 5.52
C ASP A 544 33.95 11.10 6.02
N TYR A 545 33.68 10.66 7.25
CA TYR A 545 32.36 10.76 7.85
C TYR A 545 32.27 11.93 8.83
N THR A 546 31.05 12.40 9.06
CA THR A 546 30.68 13.36 10.10
C THR A 546 29.56 12.79 10.97
N ILE A 547 29.50 13.24 12.22
CA ILE A 547 28.32 13.02 13.07
C ILE A 547 27.24 14.01 12.62
N TRP A 548 26.00 13.53 12.51
CA TRP A 548 24.81 14.31 12.18
C TRP A 548 23.65 13.87 13.08
N LEU A 549 22.95 14.83 13.69
CA LEU A 549 21.78 14.58 14.52
C LEU A 549 20.52 14.64 13.64
N ALA A 550 19.78 13.52 13.56
CA ALA A 550 18.51 13.50 12.85
C ALA A 550 17.45 14.35 13.55
N HIS A 551 16.55 14.94 12.76
CA HIS A 551 15.44 15.79 13.23
C HIS A 551 15.87 17.03 14.04
N SER A 552 17.14 17.46 13.90
CA SER A 552 17.67 18.67 14.54
C SER A 552 17.07 19.93 13.91
N SER A 553 16.54 20.82 14.73
CA SER A 553 15.88 22.08 14.36
C SER A 553 16.34 23.27 15.21
N ASP A 554 16.65 23.06 16.49
CA ASP A 554 17.32 24.04 17.36
C ASP A 554 18.40 23.36 18.23
N PRO A 555 19.67 23.38 17.83
CA PRO A 555 20.78 22.80 18.60
C PRO A 555 21.01 23.39 20.01
N SER A 556 20.27 24.41 20.42
CA SER A 556 20.28 24.93 21.80
C SER A 556 19.24 24.28 22.72
N ASP A 557 18.25 23.56 22.18
CA ASP A 557 17.22 22.87 22.97
C ASP A 557 17.69 21.47 23.45
N PRO A 558 17.62 21.16 24.76
CA PRO A 558 17.79 19.80 25.27
C PRO A 558 16.90 18.75 24.61
N SER A 559 15.73 19.11 24.06
CA SER A 559 14.81 18.23 23.35
C SER A 559 15.16 18.02 21.86
N ASP A 560 16.12 18.76 21.29
CA ASP A 560 16.38 18.81 19.84
C ASP A 560 16.58 17.42 19.20
N GLY A 561 15.80 17.09 18.17
CA GLY A 561 15.83 15.76 17.54
C GLY A 561 15.17 14.61 18.32
N CYS A 562 14.48 14.88 19.44
CA CYS A 562 13.61 13.90 20.10
C CYS A 562 12.35 13.67 19.25
N ILE A 563 12.31 12.57 18.50
CA ILE A 563 11.12 12.11 17.76
C ILE A 563 10.74 10.73 18.28
N LEU A 564 9.47 10.54 18.67
CA LEU A 564 8.97 9.30 19.28
C LEU A 564 9.83 8.86 20.48
N GLY A 565 10.14 9.82 21.36
CA GLY A 565 10.85 9.57 22.60
C GLY A 565 12.33 9.24 22.52
N TYR A 566 12.99 9.31 21.36
CA TYR A 566 14.45 9.20 21.27
C TYR A 566 15.06 9.95 20.08
N LYS A 567 16.31 10.39 20.26
CA LYS A 567 17.15 10.99 19.21
C LYS A 567 18.00 9.91 18.54
N GLU A 568 18.41 10.14 17.29
CA GLU A 568 19.36 9.28 16.58
C GLU A 568 20.51 10.12 15.99
N GLN A 569 21.73 9.90 16.48
CA GLN A 569 22.95 10.45 15.89
C GLN A 569 23.51 9.47 14.86
N PHE A 570 23.60 9.89 13.61
CA PHE A 570 24.14 9.10 12.51
C PHE A 570 25.57 9.51 12.18
N ARG A 571 26.36 8.54 11.71
CA ARG A 571 27.65 8.76 11.03
C ARG A 571 27.39 8.79 9.52
N ARG A 572 27.31 9.98 8.92
CA ARG A 572 27.06 10.19 7.47
C ARG A 572 28.34 10.54 6.72
N LEU A 573 28.40 10.20 5.44
CA LEU A 573 29.49 10.62 4.55
C LEU A 573 29.51 12.17 4.43
N ARG A 574 30.69 12.78 4.37
CA ARG A 574 30.83 14.21 4.08
C ARG A 574 30.60 14.44 2.60
N LYS A 575 29.78 15.43 2.24
CA LYS A 575 29.57 15.90 0.84
C LYS A 575 30.89 16.22 0.11
N SER A 576 31.93 16.63 0.83
CA SER A 576 33.28 16.88 0.28
C SER A 576 34.14 15.63 0.04
N SER A 577 33.76 14.46 0.57
CA SER A 577 34.57 13.25 0.58
C SER A 577 34.23 12.33 -0.60
N GLN A 578 34.91 12.55 -1.72
CA GLN A 578 34.91 11.62 -2.85
C GLN A 578 35.56 10.29 -2.43
N CYS A 579 34.73 9.27 -2.16
CA CYS A 579 35.11 7.88 -1.90
C CYS A 579 33.90 6.94 -2.04
N HIS A 580 34.18 5.64 -2.08
CA HIS A 580 33.20 4.55 -2.12
C HIS A 580 32.95 4.03 -0.69
N ASN A 581 31.69 4.06 -0.24
CA ASN A 581 31.25 3.53 1.06
C ASN A 581 31.41 1.99 1.10
N GLY A 582 31.08 1.31 0.01
CA GLY A 582 31.22 -0.13 -0.17
C GLY A 582 29.92 -0.91 0.05
N ARG A 583 29.83 -2.10 -0.58
CA ARG A 583 28.64 -2.96 -0.53
C ARG A 583 28.31 -3.44 0.89
N ASP A 584 29.33 -3.58 1.74
CA ASP A 584 29.25 -3.98 3.15
C ASP A 584 29.00 -2.80 4.10
N TYR A 585 28.78 -1.58 3.59
CA TYR A 585 28.42 -0.41 4.40
C TYR A 585 27.17 -0.67 5.26
N VAL A 586 27.30 -0.38 6.56
CA VAL A 586 26.21 -0.43 7.54
C VAL A 586 26.03 0.97 8.14
N VAL A 587 24.80 1.49 8.05
CA VAL A 587 24.41 2.77 8.66
C VAL A 587 24.69 2.73 10.16
N THR A 588 25.74 3.43 10.57
CA THR A 588 26.14 3.52 11.98
C THR A 588 25.36 4.63 12.66
N LYS A 589 24.52 4.28 13.63
CA LYS A 589 23.73 5.22 14.41
C LYS A 589 23.74 4.91 15.91
N GLN A 590 23.66 5.96 16.73
CA GLN A 590 23.60 5.89 18.18
C GLN A 590 22.29 6.52 18.67
N PRO A 591 21.38 5.74 19.28
CA PRO A 591 20.15 6.27 19.85
C PRO A 591 20.38 6.85 21.25
N SER A 592 19.75 7.99 21.57
CA SER A 592 19.68 8.52 22.93
C SER A 592 18.22 8.73 23.35
N VAL A 593 17.81 8.07 24.44
CA VAL A 593 16.44 8.12 24.95
C VAL A 593 16.14 9.48 25.56
N CYS A 594 14.95 10.02 25.25
CA CYS A 594 14.45 11.27 25.79
C CYS A 594 13.56 11.03 27.02
N PRO A 595 13.43 12.00 27.95
CA PRO A 595 12.36 11.99 28.95
C PRO A 595 11.00 12.11 28.26
N CYS A 596 9.96 11.47 28.79
CA CYS A 596 8.61 11.58 28.26
C CYS A 596 7.99 12.96 28.54
N THR A 597 7.15 13.41 27.63
CA THR A 597 6.32 14.63 27.67
C THR A 597 4.87 14.26 27.33
N LEU A 598 3.91 15.18 27.48
CA LEU A 598 2.54 14.97 26.95
C LEU A 598 2.45 14.82 25.42
N GLN A 599 3.51 15.13 24.65
CA GLN A 599 3.52 14.92 23.19
C GLN A 599 3.77 13.46 22.82
N ASP A 600 4.55 12.71 23.62
CA ASP A 600 4.80 11.27 23.44
C ASP A 600 3.56 10.37 23.72
N PHE A 601 2.41 10.99 24.04
CA PHE A 601 1.12 10.32 24.26
C PHE A 601 0.02 10.86 23.32
N LEU A 602 -0.73 9.93 22.73
CA LEU A 602 -2.02 10.18 22.10
C LEU A 602 -3.13 10.14 23.16
N CYS A 603 -4.27 10.75 22.82
CA CYS A 603 -5.50 10.49 23.56
C CYS A 603 -5.98 9.06 23.30
N ASP A 604 -6.53 8.44 24.33
CA ASP A 604 -7.10 7.09 24.29
C ASP A 604 -8.64 7.14 24.09
N PHE A 605 -9.31 5.99 23.96
CA PHE A 605 -10.70 5.91 23.54
C PHE A 605 -11.65 6.84 24.33
N GLY A 606 -12.38 7.70 23.61
CA GLY A 606 -13.34 8.64 24.19
C GLY A 606 -12.72 9.88 24.86
N TYR A 607 -11.44 10.15 24.59
CA TYR A 607 -10.76 11.39 24.91
C TYR A 607 -10.33 12.11 23.62
N TYR A 608 -10.11 13.42 23.70
CA TYR A 608 -9.63 14.25 22.60
C TYR A 608 -8.73 15.37 23.10
N ARG A 609 -7.90 15.93 22.21
CA ARG A 609 -7.04 17.07 22.48
C ARG A 609 -7.70 18.33 21.90
N PRO A 610 -8.14 19.31 22.71
CA PRO A 610 -8.70 20.57 22.20
C PRO A 610 -7.63 21.40 21.47
N GLU A 611 -8.07 22.24 20.53
CA GLU A 611 -7.18 23.20 19.86
C GLU A 611 -6.39 24.04 20.90
N ASN A 612 -5.09 24.20 20.67
CA ASN A 612 -4.16 24.94 21.53
C ASN A 612 -3.99 24.36 22.97
N GLN A 613 -4.34 23.09 23.20
CA GLN A 613 -4.06 22.39 24.46
C GLN A 613 -3.26 21.11 24.21
N SER A 614 -2.30 20.78 25.07
CA SER A 614 -1.59 19.48 25.03
C SER A 614 -2.35 18.36 25.76
N GLN A 615 -3.25 18.73 26.67
CA GLN A 615 -3.96 17.81 27.56
C GLN A 615 -5.10 17.08 26.83
N CYS A 616 -5.18 15.76 27.02
CA CYS A 616 -6.34 14.97 26.60
C CYS A 616 -7.48 15.15 27.61
N VAL A 617 -8.62 15.67 27.13
CA VAL A 617 -9.85 15.86 27.89
C VAL A 617 -10.90 14.83 27.45
N GLU A 618 -11.81 14.49 28.35
CA GLU A 618 -12.85 13.50 28.07
C GLU A 618 -13.88 14.07 27.08
N GLN A 619 -14.23 13.32 26.03
CA GLN A 619 -15.28 13.74 25.09
C GLN A 619 -16.62 13.89 25.86
N PRO A 620 -17.35 15.03 25.75
CA PRO A 620 -18.60 15.23 26.47
C PRO A 620 -19.64 14.15 26.15
N GLU A 621 -19.84 13.90 24.86
CA GLU A 621 -20.68 12.84 24.29
C GLU A 621 -19.86 12.02 23.29
N LEU A 622 -20.15 10.71 23.21
CA LEU A 622 -19.61 9.84 22.17
C LEU A 622 -20.66 9.71 21.07
N GLN A 623 -20.27 9.96 19.83
CA GLN A 623 -21.17 9.99 18.67
C GLN A 623 -20.62 9.16 17.51
N GLY A 624 -21.47 8.75 16.57
CA GLY A 624 -21.06 7.97 15.40
C GLY A 624 -20.31 6.68 15.75
N HIS A 625 -19.14 6.48 15.14
CA HIS A 625 -18.34 5.26 15.29
C HIS A 625 -17.75 5.07 16.70
N ASP A 626 -17.47 6.15 17.44
CA ASP A 626 -17.04 6.07 18.84
C ASP A 626 -18.15 5.49 19.74
N LEU A 627 -19.41 5.86 19.48
CA LEU A 627 -20.55 5.28 20.18
C LEU A 627 -20.75 3.79 19.82
N GLU A 628 -20.59 3.42 18.54
CA GLU A 628 -20.63 2.00 18.15
C GLU A 628 -19.51 1.19 18.82
N PHE A 629 -18.28 1.68 18.82
CA PHE A 629 -17.15 1.03 19.48
C PHE A 629 -17.40 0.87 20.98
N CYS A 630 -17.98 1.87 21.65
CA CYS A 630 -18.32 1.74 23.06
C CYS A 630 -19.42 0.70 23.35
N LEU A 631 -20.44 0.61 22.49
CA LEU A 631 -21.53 -0.35 22.66
C LEU A 631 -21.07 -1.78 22.36
N TYR A 632 -20.41 -2.01 21.23
CA TYR A 632 -20.06 -3.36 20.73
C TYR A 632 -18.65 -3.82 21.12
N GLY A 633 -17.75 -2.93 21.50
CA GLY A 633 -16.36 -3.24 21.89
C GLY A 633 -16.24 -4.04 23.18
N ARG A 634 -15.14 -4.82 23.29
CA ARG A 634 -14.78 -5.57 24.50
C ARG A 634 -14.53 -4.60 25.66
N ARG A 635 -15.02 -4.93 26.85
CA ARG A 635 -14.94 -4.04 28.03
C ARG A 635 -13.51 -3.70 28.45
N GLU A 636 -12.56 -4.60 28.21
CA GLU A 636 -11.12 -4.38 28.45
C GLU A 636 -10.55 -3.23 27.60
N LEU A 637 -11.08 -3.01 26.39
CA LEU A 637 -10.68 -1.93 25.48
C LEU A 637 -11.38 -0.60 25.81
N LEU A 638 -12.34 -0.62 26.74
CA LEU A 638 -13.15 0.52 27.17
C LEU A 638 -12.80 0.97 28.60
N ARG A 639 -11.72 0.43 29.17
CA ARG A 639 -11.14 0.84 30.44
C ARG A 639 -9.87 1.65 30.16
N THR A 640 -9.90 2.95 30.42
CA THR A 640 -8.89 3.89 29.95
C THR A 640 -8.44 4.89 31.01
N SER A 641 -7.19 5.34 30.95
CA SER A 641 -6.65 6.49 31.69
C SER A 641 -6.77 7.82 30.90
N GLY A 642 -7.35 7.78 29.70
CA GLY A 642 -7.43 8.90 28.76
C GLY A 642 -6.18 9.18 27.94
N TYR A 643 -5.08 8.48 28.21
CA TYR A 643 -3.80 8.62 27.51
C TYR A 643 -3.20 7.26 27.15
N ARG A 644 -2.66 7.15 25.94
CA ARG A 644 -1.92 5.99 25.43
C ARG A 644 -0.61 6.48 24.82
N LYS A 645 0.50 5.76 25.01
CA LYS A 645 1.80 6.13 24.41
C LYS A 645 1.70 6.04 22.88
N ILE A 646 2.44 6.86 22.14
CA ILE A 646 2.54 6.69 20.67
C ILE A 646 3.19 5.32 20.39
N PRO A 647 2.69 4.50 19.44
CA PRO A 647 3.30 3.21 19.15
C PRO A 647 4.71 3.33 18.57
N GLY A 648 5.62 2.51 19.08
CA GLY A 648 7.05 2.57 18.77
C GLY A 648 7.83 3.65 19.52
N ASP A 649 7.17 4.43 20.39
CA ASP A 649 7.80 5.47 21.22
C ASP A 649 8.67 4.88 22.35
N LYS A 650 9.89 5.41 22.48
CA LYS A 650 10.91 4.87 23.40
C LYS A 650 11.35 5.84 24.50
N CYS A 651 10.60 6.92 24.76
CA CYS A 651 10.86 7.81 25.90
C CYS A 651 10.83 7.05 27.23
N ALA A 652 11.64 7.47 28.20
CA ALA A 652 11.74 6.86 29.52
C ALA A 652 11.98 7.90 30.63
N GLY A 653 11.26 7.76 31.74
CA GLY A 653 11.20 8.83 32.76
C GLY A 653 10.44 10.05 32.23
N GLY A 654 10.60 11.22 32.87
CA GLY A 654 9.82 12.41 32.53
C GLY A 654 8.37 12.32 33.03
N GLU A 655 7.44 12.86 32.27
CA GLU A 655 6.02 12.89 32.60
C GLU A 655 5.33 11.54 32.34
N SER A 656 4.40 11.17 33.23
CA SER A 656 3.51 10.03 33.05
C SER A 656 2.11 10.45 33.51
N PRO A 657 1.11 10.53 32.62
CA PRO A 657 -0.21 11.05 32.95
C PRO A 657 -0.99 10.08 33.85
N SER A 658 -0.98 10.32 35.15
CA SER A 658 -1.73 9.56 36.13
C SER A 658 -3.21 9.96 36.17
N ARG A 659 -4.09 9.02 35.82
CA ARG A 659 -5.55 9.15 35.88
C ARG A 659 -6.14 7.85 36.42
N GLU A 660 -7.27 7.94 37.12
CA GLU A 660 -8.04 6.75 37.49
C GLU A 660 -8.66 6.10 36.25
N GLU A 661 -8.71 4.77 36.22
CA GLU A 661 -9.21 4.00 35.09
C GLU A 661 -10.74 4.14 34.93
N THR A 662 -11.19 4.87 33.90
CA THR A 662 -12.60 5.07 33.59
C THR A 662 -13.15 3.91 32.73
N ASP A 663 -14.25 3.31 33.17
CA ASP A 663 -14.99 2.27 32.44
C ASP A 663 -16.03 2.94 31.54
N MET A 664 -15.58 3.36 30.34
CA MET A 664 -16.37 4.15 29.38
C MET A 664 -17.67 3.45 28.97
N LYS A 665 -17.71 2.11 29.02
CA LYS A 665 -18.93 1.34 28.74
C LYS A 665 -20.10 1.78 29.63
N LYS A 666 -19.85 2.18 30.88
CA LYS A 666 -20.87 2.73 31.79
C LYS A 666 -21.48 4.04 31.28
N LYS A 667 -20.66 4.95 30.72
CA LYS A 667 -21.08 6.26 30.18
C LYS A 667 -21.96 6.09 28.94
N CYS A 668 -21.66 5.11 28.11
CA CYS A 668 -22.44 4.80 26.90
C CYS A 668 -23.76 4.10 27.25
N THR A 669 -23.78 3.27 28.30
CA THR A 669 -25.00 2.58 28.73
C THR A 669 -25.86 3.37 29.72
N SER A 670 -25.37 4.44 30.36
CA SER A 670 -26.18 5.26 31.29
C SER A 670 -27.32 6.01 30.61
N ASN A 671 -27.18 6.28 29.30
CA ASN A 671 -28.22 6.91 28.48
C ASN A 671 -29.20 5.88 27.89
N LEU A 672 -28.92 4.57 28.00
CA LEU A 672 -29.84 3.51 27.62
C LEU A 672 -30.72 3.15 28.82
N LEU A 673 -32.03 3.19 28.64
CA LEU A 673 -33.01 2.76 29.64
C LEU A 673 -32.71 1.31 30.06
N ASN A 674 -32.32 1.12 31.32
CA ASN A 674 -32.09 -0.21 31.89
C ASN A 674 -33.35 -1.08 31.70
N PRO A 675 -33.26 -2.31 31.17
CA PRO A 675 -34.42 -3.17 30.97
C PRO A 675 -35.25 -3.40 32.25
N SER A 676 -34.62 -3.34 33.42
CA SER A 676 -35.30 -3.40 34.73
C SER A 676 -36.27 -2.26 35.01
N GLN A 677 -36.15 -1.09 34.36
CA GLN A 677 -37.13 0.00 34.44
C GLN A 677 -38.33 -0.20 33.51
N LEU A 678 -38.18 -0.96 32.43
CA LEU A 678 -39.29 -1.38 31.57
C LEU A 678 -40.12 -2.52 32.18
N VAL A 679 -39.62 -3.19 33.22
CA VAL A 679 -40.38 -4.16 34.04
C VAL A 679 -40.99 -3.50 35.29
N ALA A 680 -41.20 -2.18 35.26
CA ALA A 680 -42.17 -1.52 36.14
C ALA A 680 -43.60 -1.78 35.65
N SER A 681 -44.04 -3.05 35.71
CA SER A 681 -45.40 -3.42 35.31
C SER A 681 -46.42 -2.75 36.23
N PRO A 682 -47.40 -1.97 35.71
CA PRO A 682 -48.47 -1.47 36.54
C PRO A 682 -49.29 -2.68 37.00
N SER A 683 -49.24 -2.98 38.30
CA SER A 683 -49.85 -4.18 38.87
C SER A 683 -51.29 -4.29 38.41
N SER A 684 -51.62 -5.31 37.61
CA SER A 684 -52.92 -5.42 36.93
C SER A 684 -54.09 -5.79 37.86
N THR A 685 -53.81 -6.01 39.15
CA THR A 685 -54.76 -6.29 40.24
C THR A 685 -56.02 -5.41 40.27
N PRO A 686 -55.98 -4.07 40.21
CA PRO A 686 -57.19 -3.25 40.27
C PRO A 686 -58.00 -3.32 38.97
N ILE A 687 -57.35 -3.54 37.81
CA ILE A 687 -58.02 -3.73 36.53
C ILE A 687 -58.71 -5.11 36.49
N ILE A 688 -58.02 -6.15 36.95
CA ILE A 688 -58.59 -7.50 37.08
C ILE A 688 -59.74 -7.50 38.09
N LEU A 689 -59.60 -6.83 39.24
CA LEU A 689 -60.69 -6.68 40.22
C LEU A 689 -61.88 -5.89 39.64
N ALA A 690 -61.64 -4.83 38.86
CA ALA A 690 -62.71 -4.10 38.18
C ALA A 690 -63.42 -4.96 37.13
N VAL A 691 -62.69 -5.71 36.31
CA VAL A 691 -63.26 -6.61 35.29
C VAL A 691 -64.01 -7.78 35.96
N VAL A 692 -63.50 -8.35 37.05
CA VAL A 692 -64.20 -9.39 37.83
C VAL A 692 -65.45 -8.82 38.51
N ALA A 693 -65.40 -7.60 39.05
CA ALA A 693 -66.58 -6.94 39.61
C ALA A 693 -67.65 -6.64 38.54
N VAL A 694 -67.24 -6.20 37.34
CA VAL A 694 -68.14 -6.00 36.20
C VAL A 694 -68.70 -7.34 35.69
N LEU A 695 -67.92 -8.42 35.66
CA LEU A 695 -68.39 -9.76 35.30
C LEU A 695 -69.36 -10.33 36.35
N LEU A 696 -69.14 -10.07 37.64
CA LEU A 696 -70.08 -10.44 38.70
C LEU A 696 -71.37 -9.63 38.62
N LEU A 697 -71.28 -8.31 38.33
CA LEU A 697 -72.46 -7.47 38.11
C LEU A 697 -73.25 -7.87 36.86
N THR A 698 -72.59 -8.22 35.75
CA THR A 698 -73.28 -8.71 34.54
C THR A 698 -73.80 -10.14 34.71
N ALA A 699 -73.16 -11.00 35.51
CA ALA A 699 -73.69 -12.30 35.90
C ALA A 699 -74.96 -12.15 36.78
N VAL A 700 -74.94 -11.26 37.78
CA VAL A 700 -76.11 -10.96 38.63
C VAL A 700 -77.24 -10.35 37.79
N ALA A 701 -76.95 -9.40 36.91
CA ALA A 701 -77.92 -8.86 35.95
C ALA A 701 -78.45 -9.95 35.00
N GLY A 702 -77.58 -10.84 34.52
CA GLY A 702 -77.94 -12.00 33.70
C GLY A 702 -78.90 -12.95 34.41
N VAL A 703 -78.64 -13.30 35.68
CA VAL A 703 -79.55 -14.10 36.52
C VAL A 703 -80.91 -13.40 36.71
N LEU A 704 -80.92 -12.09 36.91
CA LEU A 704 -82.17 -11.30 37.01
C LEU A 704 -82.94 -11.22 35.68
N ILE A 705 -82.24 -11.13 34.53
CA ILE A 705 -82.83 -11.15 33.19
C ILE A 705 -83.37 -12.54 32.84
N ILE A 706 -82.63 -13.62 33.13
CA ILE A 706 -83.07 -15.01 32.96
C ILE A 706 -84.32 -15.26 33.81
N LYS A 707 -84.33 -14.82 35.08
CA LYS A 707 -85.51 -14.89 35.95
C LYS A 707 -86.72 -14.09 35.41
N LYS A 708 -86.49 -13.06 34.59
CA LYS A 708 -87.54 -12.25 33.95
C LYS A 708 -88.04 -12.84 32.62
N TYR A 709 -87.21 -13.56 31.87
CA TYR A 709 -87.56 -14.10 30.55
C TYR A 709 -88.03 -15.57 30.56
N VAL A 710 -87.57 -16.40 31.51
CA VAL A 710 -87.95 -17.84 31.56
C VAL A 710 -89.44 -18.06 31.91
N CYS A 711 -90.13 -17.06 32.46
CA CYS A 711 -91.57 -17.11 32.76
C CYS A 711 -92.48 -16.45 31.71
N GLY A 712 -91.97 -16.03 30.54
CA GLY A 712 -92.73 -15.27 29.54
C GLY A 712 -92.35 -15.59 28.09
N GLY A 713 -92.57 -16.83 27.65
CA GLY A 713 -92.10 -17.31 26.36
C GLY A 713 -92.98 -16.97 25.14
N ARG A 714 -92.34 -16.80 23.97
CA ARG A 714 -92.86 -17.19 22.65
C ARG A 714 -91.71 -17.35 21.64
N PHE A 715 -91.83 -18.34 20.75
CA PHE A 715 -90.91 -18.59 19.64
C PHE A 715 -91.20 -17.71 18.43
N LEU A 716 -90.19 -17.51 17.56
CA LEU A 716 -90.32 -17.21 16.12
C LEU A 716 -89.06 -17.70 15.36
N VAL A 717 -89.17 -17.89 14.04
CA VAL A 717 -88.30 -18.77 13.21
C VAL A 717 -88.02 -18.16 11.82
N HIS A 718 -87.08 -18.77 11.05
CA HIS A 718 -86.63 -18.53 9.66
C HIS A 718 -85.34 -17.68 9.54
N ARG A 719 -84.28 -18.01 8.74
CA ARG A 719 -84.10 -18.52 7.33
C ARG A 719 -84.48 -17.46 6.27
N TYR A 720 -83.75 -17.23 5.16
CA TYR A 720 -82.60 -17.87 4.46
C TYR A 720 -81.91 -16.83 3.52
N SER A 721 -80.64 -17.03 3.10
CA SER A 721 -80.20 -16.96 1.66
C SER A 721 -78.70 -17.35 1.50
N VAL A 722 -78.21 -17.46 0.25
CA VAL A 722 -76.90 -18.00 -0.19
C VAL A 722 -76.44 -17.27 -1.48
N LEU A 723 -75.13 -17.31 -1.80
CA LEU A 723 -74.41 -17.23 -3.12
C LEU A 723 -73.16 -16.29 -3.08
N GLN A 724 -72.09 -16.42 -3.90
CA GLN A 724 -71.42 -17.59 -4.54
C GLN A 724 -70.06 -17.19 -5.19
N GLN A 725 -68.98 -17.97 -4.94
CA GLN A 725 -67.76 -18.25 -5.76
C GLN A 725 -66.84 -17.18 -6.44
N HIS A 726 -65.51 -17.42 -6.29
CA HIS A 726 -64.39 -17.44 -7.30
C HIS A 726 -64.11 -16.26 -8.28
N ALA A 727 -62.90 -16.08 -8.86
CA ALA A 727 -61.51 -16.45 -8.52
C ALA A 727 -60.50 -15.81 -9.54
N GLU A 728 -59.21 -15.73 -9.16
CA GLU A 728 -58.01 -15.73 -10.06
C GLU A 728 -57.85 -14.64 -11.16
N ALA A 729 -56.76 -14.58 -11.95
CA ALA A 729 -55.33 -14.40 -11.60
C ALA A 729 -54.47 -14.06 -12.85
N ASN A 730 -53.39 -13.27 -12.67
CA ASN A 730 -52.19 -13.10 -13.54
C ASN A 730 -52.33 -12.49 -14.97
N GLY A 731 -51.26 -11.82 -15.44
CA GLY A 731 -51.06 -11.30 -16.81
C GLY A 731 -49.79 -10.41 -16.92
N LEU A 732 -49.06 -10.43 -18.05
CA LEU A 732 -47.67 -9.91 -18.15
C LEU A 732 -47.36 -9.14 -19.46
N GLU A 733 -46.46 -8.14 -19.40
CA GLU A 733 -45.61 -7.49 -20.44
C GLU A 733 -44.62 -6.54 -19.69
N GLY A 734 -43.58 -5.87 -20.21
CA GLY A 734 -42.90 -5.69 -21.51
C GLY A 734 -42.00 -4.40 -21.41
N LEU A 735 -40.90 -4.15 -22.14
CA LEU A 735 -40.13 -4.88 -23.17
C LEU A 735 -38.65 -4.36 -23.21
N GLU A 736 -37.85 -4.82 -24.18
CA GLU A 736 -36.43 -4.56 -24.57
C GLU A 736 -35.77 -3.15 -24.44
N ALA A 737 -34.44 -3.14 -24.23
CA ALA A 737 -33.48 -2.18 -24.81
C ALA A 737 -32.02 -2.73 -24.81
N LEU A 738 -31.19 -2.28 -25.79
CA LEU A 738 -29.84 -2.77 -26.14
C LEU A 738 -29.07 -1.63 -26.90
N ASP A 739 -27.73 -1.53 -27.04
CA ASP A 739 -26.54 -2.29 -26.58
C ASP A 739 -25.26 -1.38 -26.67
N THR A 740 -24.08 -1.92 -26.35
CA THR A 740 -22.69 -1.51 -26.70
C THR A 740 -21.89 -0.62 -25.73
N GLY A 741 -20.61 -0.99 -25.50
CA GLY A 741 -19.68 -0.27 -24.60
C GLY A 741 -18.28 -0.92 -24.46
N THR A 742 -17.49 -0.91 -25.54
CA THR A 742 -16.02 -1.15 -25.66
C THR A 742 -15.21 -1.74 -24.49
N THR A 743 -14.46 -2.81 -24.77
CA THR A 743 -13.39 -3.37 -23.91
C THR A 743 -12.15 -2.46 -23.82
N ALA A 744 -11.52 -2.43 -22.64
CA ALA A 744 -10.17 -1.90 -22.44
C ALA A 744 -9.39 -2.80 -21.46
N THR A 745 -8.17 -3.20 -21.83
CA THR A 745 -7.29 -4.05 -21.01
C THR A 745 -6.10 -3.26 -20.48
N LYS A 746 -5.91 -3.28 -19.16
CA LYS A 746 -4.61 -3.11 -18.50
C LYS A 746 -4.73 -3.60 -17.04
N GLY A 747 -3.74 -4.37 -16.61
CA GLY A 747 -3.56 -4.70 -15.19
C GLY A 747 -2.35 -3.96 -14.64
N ALA A 748 -2.46 -3.50 -13.40
CA ALA A 748 -1.36 -3.15 -12.51
C ALA A 748 -1.73 -3.71 -11.13
N TYR A 749 -0.81 -4.43 -10.48
CA TYR A 749 -1.08 -5.02 -9.16
C TYR A 749 -0.81 -3.97 -8.08
N HIS A 750 -1.86 -3.49 -7.44
CA HIS A 750 -1.81 -2.93 -6.09
C HIS A 750 -2.60 -3.87 -5.17
N ASP A 751 -2.17 -4.01 -3.92
CA ASP A 751 -2.80 -4.93 -2.94
C ASP A 751 -3.97 -4.24 -2.21
N ASP A 752 -4.84 -3.58 -2.98
CA ASP A 752 -6.09 -3.00 -2.47
C ASP A 752 -6.98 -4.13 -1.95
N SER A 753 -7.36 -4.06 -0.68
CA SER A 753 -7.98 -5.19 0.01
C SER A 753 -9.46 -5.45 -0.33
N ASP A 754 -10.01 -4.90 -1.42
CA ASP A 754 -11.46 -4.91 -1.71
C ASP A 754 -11.86 -5.27 -3.18
N GLU A 755 -10.94 -5.74 -4.05
CA GLU A 755 -11.27 -6.38 -5.37
C GLU A 755 -10.99 -7.90 -5.41
#